data_AF-A0A7N6A2D8-F1
#
_entry.id   AF-A0A7N6A2D8-F1
#
_cell.length_a   1.000
_cell.length_b   1.000
_cell.length_c   1.000
_cell.angle_alpha   90.00
_cell.angle_beta   90.00
_cell.angle_gamma   90.00
#
_symmetry.space_group_name_H-M   'P 1'
#
loop_
_entity.id
_entity.type
_entity.pdbx_description
1 polymer ?
#
loop_
_entity_poly.entity_id
_entity_poly.type
_entity_poly.pdbx_seq_one_letter_code
_entity_poly.pdbx_strand_id
1 'polypeptide(L)'
;MFHISDFTRAALHGLSMHREIGFQKDNQGEYKSSQAIHMDCLRWVKRDSYLPVGSHNLKAAAKAKLGYDPVELDPEEMCRMATEEPQTLATYSVSDAVATYYLYMKYVHPFIFALCTIIPMEPDEVLRKGSGTLCEALLMVQAFHANIVFPNKQEQVFNKLTDDGHVLDSETYVGGHVEALESGVFRSDIPCRFKMNPAAFDFLLQRVERTMRHAIEEEEKIPLEQVTNFNEVCDEIKKKLTSLKEVPNRIECPLIYHLDVGAMYPNIILTNRLQPSAMVDEATCAACDFNKPGATCQRRMTWQWRGEIMPASRSEFHRIQQQLESEKFPPFFPNGPPRAFHTLNREEQAKHEKKRLADYCKKAYKKIHVTRLEERVTTICQRENSFYVDTVRAFRDRRYEFKGLHKVWKKKLSSAQDSGDAAEVKRCKNMEILYESLQLAHKCILNSFYGYVMRKGARWYSMEMAGIVCYTGANIITQARELIEQIGRPLELDTDGIWCVLPNTFPENFVVKTSNEKKPKVTISYPGAMLNIMVKEGFTNDQYHELVEPASLTYNIKSENSIFFEVDGPYLAMILPASKEEGKKLKKRYAVFNEDGSLAELKGFEVKRRGELQLIKIFQSSVFEAFLKGTTLEEVYASVAKVADYWLDVLYSKVKKISKQNSVDWT
;
A
#
# COMPACT_ATOMS: atom_id res chain seq x y z
N MET A 1 18.83 -23.30 14.84
CA MET A 1 18.23 -21.99 15.15
C MET A 1 18.96 -21.49 16.38
N PHE A 2 19.61 -20.33 16.34
CA PHE A 2 20.41 -19.83 17.47
C PHE A 2 19.66 -18.68 18.16
N HIS A 3 19.48 -18.76 19.48
CA HIS A 3 18.81 -17.74 20.27
C HIS A 3 19.82 -16.84 21.01
N ILE A 4 19.37 -15.63 21.36
CA ILE A 4 20.13 -14.66 22.20
C ILE A 4 20.60 -15.30 23.51
N SER A 5 19.80 -16.21 24.08
CA SER A 5 20.14 -17.00 25.26
C SER A 5 21.41 -17.82 25.08
N ASP A 6 21.66 -18.34 23.87
CA ASP A 6 22.73 -19.32 23.63
C ASP A 6 24.11 -18.69 23.80
N PHE A 7 24.25 -17.40 23.46
CA PHE A 7 25.50 -16.66 23.65
C PHE A 7 25.80 -16.39 25.13
N THR A 8 24.77 -16.01 25.90
CA THR A 8 24.92 -15.82 27.36
C THR A 8 25.19 -17.15 28.05
N ARG A 9 24.50 -18.22 27.65
CA ARG A 9 24.73 -19.58 28.15
C ARG A 9 26.12 -20.08 27.81
N ALA A 10 26.58 -19.91 26.57
CA ALA A 10 27.94 -20.26 26.15
C ALA A 10 28.99 -19.52 26.99
N ALA A 11 28.83 -18.20 27.18
CA ALA A 11 29.74 -17.40 28.00
C ALA A 11 29.77 -17.87 29.47
N LEU A 12 28.62 -18.22 30.05
CA LEU A 12 28.54 -18.79 31.41
C LEU A 12 29.31 -20.12 31.53
N HIS A 13 29.40 -20.90 30.46
CA HIS A 13 30.14 -22.15 30.39
C HIS A 13 31.58 -21.98 29.85
N GLY A 14 32.08 -20.74 29.74
CA GLY A 14 33.44 -20.45 29.27
C GLY A 14 33.67 -20.64 27.77
N LEU A 15 32.59 -20.79 26.99
CA LEU A 15 32.65 -20.98 25.53
C LEU A 15 32.46 -19.66 24.79
N SER A 16 33.20 -19.48 23.69
CA SER A 16 33.10 -18.30 22.83
C SER A 16 32.44 -18.65 21.50
N MET A 17 31.16 -18.31 21.33
CA MET A 17 30.41 -18.58 20.08
C MET A 17 31.08 -18.00 18.83
N HIS A 18 31.82 -16.91 18.95
CA HIS A 18 32.59 -16.35 17.84
C HIS A 18 33.74 -17.27 17.42
N ARG A 19 34.46 -17.86 18.38
CA ARG A 19 35.54 -18.80 18.08
C ARG A 19 35.01 -20.14 17.60
N GLU A 20 33.93 -20.63 18.20
CA GLU A 20 33.35 -21.93 17.87
C GLU A 20 32.67 -21.96 16.50
N ILE A 21 31.88 -20.93 16.17
CA ILE A 21 31.03 -20.93 14.97
C ILE A 21 31.02 -19.61 14.17
N GLY A 22 31.89 -18.64 14.52
CA GLY A 22 32.04 -17.39 13.77
C GLY A 22 30.96 -16.32 14.02
N PHE A 23 29.96 -16.59 14.87
CA PHE A 23 28.90 -15.62 15.13
C PHE A 23 29.26 -14.64 16.25
N GLN A 24 28.94 -13.37 16.04
CA GLN A 24 29.08 -12.32 17.06
C GLN A 24 27.96 -11.28 16.96
N LYS A 25 27.77 -10.54 18.04
CA LYS A 25 26.78 -9.46 18.13
C LYS A 25 27.36 -8.17 17.56
N ASP A 26 26.63 -7.52 16.66
CA ASP A 26 27.00 -6.22 16.10
C ASP A 26 26.53 -5.05 16.99
N ASN A 27 26.83 -3.82 16.56
CA ASN A 27 26.46 -2.59 17.29
C ASN A 27 24.94 -2.34 17.36
N GLN A 28 24.14 -3.00 16.51
CA GLN A 28 22.68 -2.94 16.54
C GLN A 28 22.07 -4.07 17.38
N GLY A 29 22.93 -4.90 17.96
CA GLY A 29 22.55 -6.04 18.78
C GLY A 29 22.11 -7.27 17.99
N GLU A 30 22.42 -7.33 16.71
CA GLU A 30 22.10 -8.43 15.82
C GLU A 30 23.26 -9.42 15.72
N TYR A 31 22.96 -10.71 15.62
CA TYR A 31 23.97 -11.75 15.50
C TYR A 31 24.30 -12.01 14.02
N LYS A 32 25.57 -11.90 13.66
CA LYS A 32 26.08 -12.04 12.29
C LYS A 32 27.36 -12.88 12.27
N SER A 33 27.65 -13.48 11.13
CA SER A 33 28.86 -14.26 10.85
C SER A 33 29.37 -13.92 9.45
N SER A 34 30.68 -14.01 9.23
CA SER A 34 31.30 -13.83 7.92
C SER A 34 31.13 -15.05 7.00
N GLN A 35 30.93 -16.24 7.58
CA GLN A 35 30.88 -17.50 6.84
C GLN A 35 29.45 -18.00 6.60
N ALA A 36 28.48 -17.54 7.40
CA ALA A 36 27.10 -17.99 7.36
C ALA A 36 26.13 -16.82 7.51
N ILE A 37 25.13 -16.77 6.63
CA ILE A 37 24.13 -15.71 6.63
C ILE A 37 23.06 -16.02 7.67
N HIS A 38 22.75 -15.05 8.53
CA HIS A 38 21.69 -15.19 9.51
C HIS A 38 20.35 -14.72 8.96
N MET A 39 19.54 -15.67 8.47
CA MET A 39 18.22 -15.39 7.91
C MET A 39 17.12 -15.41 8.97
N ASP A 40 16.99 -14.30 9.70
CA ASP A 40 15.89 -14.10 10.66
C ASP A 40 14.55 -13.89 9.93
N CYS A 41 13.75 -14.95 9.87
CA CYS A 41 12.44 -14.94 9.21
C CYS A 41 11.49 -13.90 9.79
N LEU A 42 11.64 -13.48 11.05
CA LEU A 42 10.79 -12.46 11.66
C LEU A 42 10.97 -11.09 10.99
N ARG A 43 12.17 -10.80 10.46
CA ARG A 43 12.43 -9.56 9.70
C ARG A 43 11.61 -9.53 8.42
N TRP A 44 11.58 -10.64 7.69
CA TRP A 44 10.73 -10.80 6.50
C TRP A 44 9.24 -10.76 6.85
N VAL A 45 8.82 -11.46 7.92
CA VAL A 45 7.42 -11.43 8.39
C VAL A 45 6.95 -10.00 8.66
N LYS A 46 7.76 -9.20 9.34
CA LYS A 46 7.41 -7.81 9.66
C LYS A 46 7.36 -6.89 8.45
N ARG A 47 8.29 -7.06 7.49
CA ARG A 47 8.48 -6.12 6.39
C ARG A 47 7.73 -6.50 5.11
N ASP A 48 7.78 -7.77 4.72
CA ASP A 48 7.44 -8.21 3.36
C ASP A 48 6.27 -9.21 3.31
N SER A 49 5.81 -9.76 4.44
CA SER A 49 4.74 -10.78 4.42
C SER A 49 3.34 -10.23 4.13
N TYR A 50 3.14 -8.92 4.24
CA TYR A 50 1.83 -8.24 4.24
C TYR A 50 0.86 -8.74 5.31
N LEU A 51 1.35 -9.50 6.30
CA LEU A 51 0.54 -9.89 7.46
C LEU A 51 0.34 -8.69 8.39
N PRO A 52 -0.84 -8.56 8.99
CA PRO A 52 -1.07 -7.52 9.98
C PRO A 52 -0.19 -7.78 11.21
N VAL A 53 0.11 -6.73 11.97
CA VAL A 53 1.01 -6.80 13.14
C VAL A 53 0.54 -7.83 14.18
N GLY A 54 -0.77 -8.10 14.26
CA GLY A 54 -1.35 -9.14 15.13
C GLY A 54 -0.95 -10.56 14.75
N SER A 55 -0.55 -10.78 13.50
CA SER A 55 -0.24 -12.09 12.92
C SER A 55 1.25 -12.28 12.65
N HIS A 56 2.12 -11.52 13.33
CA HIS A 56 3.58 -11.62 13.18
C HIS A 56 4.23 -12.72 14.05
N ASN A 57 3.45 -13.40 14.89
CA ASN A 57 3.93 -14.56 15.63
C ASN A 57 4.06 -15.78 14.70
N LEU A 58 4.89 -16.76 15.09
CA LEU A 58 5.20 -17.92 14.25
C LEU A 58 3.95 -18.73 13.91
N LYS A 59 3.04 -18.96 14.86
CA LYS A 59 1.80 -19.70 14.66
C LYS A 59 0.93 -19.08 13.57
N ALA A 60 0.61 -17.80 13.71
CA ALA A 60 -0.22 -17.06 12.77
C ALA A 60 0.46 -16.93 11.40
N ALA A 61 1.77 -16.71 11.36
CA ALA A 61 2.53 -16.65 10.12
C ALA A 61 2.54 -18.01 9.40
N ALA A 62 2.75 -19.11 10.12
CA ALA A 62 2.70 -20.46 9.58
C ALA A 62 1.28 -20.83 9.10
N LYS A 63 0.24 -20.50 9.86
CA LYS A 63 -1.15 -20.70 9.42
C LYS A 63 -1.47 -19.94 8.14
N ALA A 64 -1.10 -18.67 8.08
CA ALA A 64 -1.40 -17.81 6.94
C ALA A 64 -0.55 -18.12 5.70
N LYS A 65 0.70 -18.56 5.86
CA LYS A 65 1.64 -18.76 4.74
C LYS A 65 1.85 -20.24 4.40
N LEU A 66 1.85 -21.14 5.37
CA LEU A 66 2.10 -22.57 5.16
C LEU A 66 0.79 -23.38 5.09
N GLY A 67 -0.34 -22.83 5.53
CA GLY A 67 -1.66 -23.46 5.40
C GLY A 67 -1.92 -24.61 6.37
N TYR A 68 -1.20 -24.68 7.49
CA TYR A 68 -1.46 -25.63 8.58
C TYR A 68 -1.39 -24.92 9.93
N ASP A 69 -1.99 -25.52 10.97
CA ASP A 69 -1.98 -24.97 12.34
C ASP A 69 -0.87 -25.66 13.16
N PRO A 70 0.22 -24.95 13.53
CA PRO A 70 1.27 -25.52 14.37
C PRO A 70 0.78 -25.86 15.78
N VAL A 71 1.51 -26.76 16.44
CA VAL A 71 1.30 -27.04 17.87
C VAL A 71 1.56 -25.76 18.67
N GLU A 72 0.63 -25.42 19.57
CA GLU A 72 0.76 -24.27 20.48
C GLU A 72 0.81 -24.78 21.91
N LEU A 73 1.74 -24.23 22.70
CA LEU A 73 1.85 -24.47 24.13
C LEU A 73 1.92 -23.13 24.85
N ASP A 74 1.34 -23.06 26.05
CA ASP A 74 1.48 -21.91 26.93
C ASP A 74 2.94 -21.85 27.44
N PRO A 75 3.65 -20.72 27.25
CA PRO A 75 5.00 -20.55 27.78
C PRO A 75 5.14 -20.83 29.28
N GLU A 76 4.11 -20.55 30.09
CA GLU A 76 4.15 -20.77 31.55
C GLU A 76 4.15 -22.26 31.91
N GLU A 77 3.59 -23.11 31.05
CA GLU A 77 3.54 -24.56 31.25
C GLU A 77 4.85 -25.24 30.83
N MET A 78 5.67 -24.61 29.99
CA MET A 78 6.87 -25.24 29.40
C MET A 78 7.84 -25.80 30.45
N CYS A 79 8.06 -25.07 31.57
CA CYS A 79 8.95 -25.51 32.64
C CYS A 79 8.41 -26.75 33.38
N ARG A 80 7.10 -26.79 33.65
CA ARG A 80 6.44 -27.95 34.27
C ARG A 80 6.48 -29.15 33.31
N MET A 81 6.11 -28.92 32.05
CA MET A 81 6.10 -29.94 30.99
C MET A 81 7.48 -30.52 30.71
N ALA A 82 8.57 -29.77 30.94
CA ALA A 82 9.93 -30.32 30.81
C ALA A 82 10.18 -31.51 31.75
N THR A 83 9.50 -31.56 32.91
CA THR A 83 9.62 -32.66 33.88
C THR A 83 8.50 -33.68 33.70
N GLU A 84 7.27 -33.21 33.51
CA GLU A 84 6.07 -34.05 33.56
C GLU A 84 5.68 -34.62 32.17
N GLU A 85 5.88 -33.84 31.10
CA GLU A 85 5.42 -34.16 29.74
C GLU A 85 6.49 -33.85 28.67
N PRO A 86 7.72 -34.38 28.78
CA PRO A 86 8.84 -33.99 27.92
C PRO A 86 8.60 -34.31 26.44
N GLN A 87 7.83 -35.37 26.14
CA GLN A 87 7.49 -35.75 24.77
C GLN A 87 6.60 -34.69 24.09
N THR A 88 5.65 -34.11 24.83
CA THR A 88 4.78 -33.03 24.34
C THR A 88 5.59 -31.77 24.07
N LEU A 89 6.47 -31.39 25.00
CA LEU A 89 7.36 -30.25 24.84
C LEU A 89 8.34 -30.43 23.66
N ALA A 90 8.90 -31.63 23.48
CA ALA A 90 9.76 -31.95 22.36
C ALA A 90 9.00 -31.86 21.02
N THR A 91 7.75 -32.33 20.97
CA THR A 91 6.90 -32.23 19.76
C THR A 91 6.63 -30.78 19.38
N TYR A 92 6.36 -29.92 20.37
CA TYR A 92 6.24 -28.47 20.15
C TYR A 92 7.53 -27.85 19.61
N SER A 93 8.68 -28.17 20.22
CA SER A 93 9.99 -27.70 19.76
C SER A 93 10.28 -28.08 18.30
N VAL A 94 9.98 -29.33 17.91
CA VAL A 94 10.12 -29.79 16.52
C VAL A 94 9.13 -29.08 15.59
N SER A 95 7.88 -28.87 16.03
CA SER A 95 6.87 -28.12 15.27
C SER A 95 7.35 -26.71 14.91
N ASP A 96 7.94 -25.97 15.85
CA ASP A 96 8.49 -24.63 15.62
C ASP A 96 9.68 -24.64 14.67
N ALA A 97 10.57 -25.63 14.78
CA ALA A 97 11.70 -25.80 13.87
C ALA A 97 11.24 -26.10 12.43
N VAL A 98 10.25 -26.97 12.27
CA VAL A 98 9.65 -27.33 10.98
C VAL A 98 8.93 -26.12 10.36
N ALA A 99 8.14 -25.40 11.15
CA ALA A 99 7.44 -24.19 10.72
C ALA A 99 8.45 -23.14 10.21
N THR A 100 9.50 -22.90 10.99
CA THR A 100 10.54 -21.92 10.64
C THR A 100 11.31 -22.33 9.39
N TYR A 101 11.69 -23.59 9.26
CA TYR A 101 12.41 -24.10 8.09
C TYR A 101 11.58 -23.96 6.81
N TYR A 102 10.31 -24.36 6.83
CA TYR A 102 9.47 -24.25 5.63
C TYR A 102 9.05 -22.81 5.33
N LEU A 103 8.87 -21.96 6.33
CA LEU A 103 8.68 -20.52 6.14
C LEU A 103 9.90 -19.91 5.43
N TYR A 104 11.10 -20.26 5.88
CA TYR A 104 12.34 -19.85 5.25
C TYR A 104 12.43 -20.35 3.80
N MET A 105 12.33 -21.66 3.58
CA MET A 105 12.58 -22.26 2.27
C MET A 105 11.54 -21.87 1.22
N LYS A 106 10.27 -21.71 1.61
CA LYS A 106 9.19 -21.39 0.65
C LYS A 106 9.07 -19.90 0.37
N TYR A 107 9.33 -19.03 1.35
CA TYR A 107 9.06 -17.60 1.23
C TYR A 107 10.31 -16.74 1.34
N VAL A 108 11.07 -16.87 2.42
CA VAL A 108 12.18 -15.93 2.71
C VAL A 108 13.35 -16.15 1.76
N HIS A 109 13.77 -17.40 1.56
CA HIS A 109 14.91 -17.76 0.72
C HIS A 109 14.76 -17.26 -0.72
N PRO A 110 13.74 -17.69 -1.50
CA PRO A 110 13.63 -17.24 -2.89
C PRO A 110 13.44 -15.72 -3.00
N PHE A 111 12.72 -15.09 -2.06
CA PHE A 111 12.47 -13.66 -2.07
C PHE A 111 13.73 -12.82 -1.82
N ILE A 112 14.50 -13.13 -0.76
CA ILE A 112 15.68 -12.35 -0.40
C ILE A 112 16.79 -12.53 -1.44
N PHE A 113 17.04 -13.75 -1.89
CA PHE A 113 18.06 -13.98 -2.92
C PHE A 113 17.64 -13.40 -4.28
N ALA A 114 16.36 -13.39 -4.63
CA ALA A 114 15.87 -12.65 -5.78
C ALA A 114 16.16 -11.15 -5.69
N LEU A 115 15.91 -10.52 -4.53
CA LEU A 115 16.25 -9.11 -4.31
C LEU A 115 17.77 -8.86 -4.43
N CYS A 116 18.61 -9.78 -3.95
CA CYS A 116 20.07 -9.65 -4.05
C CYS A 116 20.59 -9.67 -5.50
N THR A 117 19.82 -10.20 -6.46
CA THR A 117 20.20 -10.13 -7.88
C THR A 117 20.11 -8.72 -8.46
N ILE A 118 19.46 -7.80 -7.74
CA ILE A 118 19.16 -6.44 -8.22
C ILE A 118 19.71 -5.38 -7.26
N ILE A 119 19.66 -5.64 -5.97
CA ILE A 119 20.14 -4.72 -4.93
C ILE A 119 21.61 -5.06 -4.63
N PRO A 120 22.54 -4.09 -4.70
CA PRO A 120 23.97 -4.32 -4.45
C PRO A 120 24.27 -4.41 -2.95
N MET A 121 23.64 -5.36 -2.24
CA MET A 121 23.77 -5.56 -0.81
C MET A 121 23.81 -7.05 -0.49
N GLU A 122 24.46 -7.39 0.63
CA GLU A 122 24.47 -8.76 1.13
C GLU A 122 23.07 -9.21 1.56
N PRO A 123 22.74 -10.52 1.49
CA PRO A 123 21.40 -11.00 1.82
C PRO A 123 20.96 -10.66 3.25
N ASP A 124 21.90 -10.59 4.19
CA ASP A 124 21.65 -10.18 5.57
C ASP A 124 21.13 -8.74 5.68
N GLU A 125 21.72 -7.82 4.89
CA GLU A 125 21.29 -6.43 4.81
C GLU A 125 19.99 -6.29 4.02
N VAL A 126 19.85 -7.00 2.91
CA VAL A 126 18.62 -7.02 2.12
C VAL A 126 17.43 -7.48 2.95
N LEU A 127 17.62 -8.39 3.91
CA LEU A 127 16.58 -8.83 4.84
C LEU A 127 16.24 -7.79 5.92
N ARG A 128 17.21 -7.01 6.38
CA ARG A 128 17.08 -6.17 7.59
C ARG A 128 16.83 -4.69 7.32
N LYS A 129 17.39 -4.12 6.25
CA LYS A 129 17.25 -2.69 5.95
C LYS A 129 15.80 -2.36 5.55
N GLY A 130 15.36 -1.13 5.79
CA GLY A 130 14.05 -0.67 5.31
C GLY A 130 14.01 -0.64 3.77
N SER A 131 12.83 -0.84 3.19
CA SER A 131 12.64 -0.86 1.73
C SER A 131 13.09 0.45 1.05
N GLY A 132 12.95 1.59 1.72
CA GLY A 132 13.48 2.88 1.25
C GLY A 132 15.02 2.91 1.13
N THR A 133 15.74 2.17 1.97
CA THR A 133 17.21 2.04 1.85
C THR A 133 17.59 1.12 0.68
N LEU A 134 16.80 0.06 0.44
CA LEU A 134 16.99 -0.80 -0.74
C LEU A 134 16.75 0.00 -2.03
N CYS A 135 15.70 0.83 -2.04
CA CYS A 135 15.39 1.77 -3.13
C CYS A 135 16.54 2.76 -3.35
N GLU A 136 17.09 3.36 -2.30
CA GLU A 136 18.25 4.27 -2.39
C GLU A 136 19.47 3.60 -3.04
N ALA A 137 19.82 2.38 -2.60
CA ALA A 137 20.96 1.66 -3.12
C ALA A 137 20.82 1.33 -4.61
N LEU A 138 19.61 0.95 -5.02
CA LEU A 138 19.27 0.74 -6.41
C LEU A 138 19.42 2.04 -7.24
N LEU A 139 18.84 3.14 -6.76
CA LEU A 139 18.93 4.44 -7.45
C LEU A 139 20.38 4.92 -7.56
N MET A 140 21.23 4.62 -6.58
CA MET A 140 22.67 4.89 -6.65
C MET A 140 23.36 4.10 -7.77
N VAL A 141 23.01 2.83 -7.98
CA VAL A 141 23.55 2.06 -9.13
C VAL A 141 23.11 2.68 -10.45
N GLN A 142 21.85 3.05 -10.57
CA GLN A 142 21.32 3.62 -11.82
C GLN A 142 21.89 5.01 -12.10
N ALA A 143 22.03 5.85 -11.08
CA ALA A 143 22.71 7.14 -11.18
C ALA A 143 24.20 6.96 -11.55
N PHE A 144 24.89 5.96 -11.01
CA PHE A 144 26.28 5.66 -11.36
C PHE A 144 26.41 5.30 -12.85
N HIS A 145 25.55 4.40 -13.35
CA HIS A 145 25.53 4.03 -14.77
C HIS A 145 25.18 5.20 -15.69
N ALA A 146 24.32 6.12 -15.22
CA ALA A 146 23.99 7.35 -15.93
C ALA A 146 25.05 8.46 -15.77
N ASN A 147 26.15 8.21 -15.06
CA ASN A 147 27.20 9.18 -14.73
C ASN A 147 26.67 10.44 -14.02
N ILE A 148 25.74 10.25 -13.09
CA ILE A 148 25.09 11.31 -12.31
C ILE A 148 25.69 11.33 -10.90
N VAL A 149 26.13 12.51 -10.47
CA VAL A 149 26.66 12.72 -9.11
C VAL A 149 25.53 12.53 -8.09
N PHE A 150 25.80 11.73 -7.05
CA PHE A 150 24.82 11.51 -5.98
C PHE A 150 24.68 12.77 -5.13
N PRO A 151 23.46 13.25 -4.86
CA PRO A 151 23.25 14.30 -3.88
C PRO A 151 23.69 13.84 -2.49
N ASN A 152 24.10 14.78 -1.65
CA ASN A 152 24.24 14.52 -0.21
C ASN A 152 22.88 14.14 0.39
N LYS A 153 22.91 13.47 1.54
CA LYS A 153 21.67 13.13 2.24
C LYS A 153 20.97 14.40 2.70
N GLN A 154 19.64 14.41 2.57
CA GLN A 154 18.82 15.50 3.06
C GLN A 154 19.04 15.72 4.55
N GLU A 155 19.38 16.94 4.93
CA GLU A 155 19.54 17.36 6.32
C GLU A 155 18.25 17.98 6.85
N GLN A 156 18.00 17.77 8.15
CA GLN A 156 16.86 18.37 8.80
C GLN A 156 17.10 19.86 9.06
N VAL A 157 16.18 20.70 8.61
CA VAL A 157 16.14 22.12 8.96
C VAL A 157 15.38 22.27 10.28
N PHE A 158 16.07 22.72 11.33
CA PHE A 158 15.47 22.96 12.63
C PHE A 158 14.74 24.30 12.68
N ASN A 159 13.57 24.32 13.33
CA ASN A 159 12.75 25.52 13.57
C ASN A 159 12.56 26.39 12.32
N LYS A 160 12.30 25.75 11.18
CA LYS A 160 12.00 26.41 9.90
C LYS A 160 10.86 27.42 10.10
N LEU A 161 11.04 28.63 9.59
CA LEU A 161 9.99 29.64 9.58
C LEU A 161 9.23 29.57 8.26
N THR A 162 7.93 29.82 8.31
CA THR A 162 7.13 30.14 7.12
C THR A 162 7.45 31.56 6.63
N ASP A 163 7.05 31.89 5.40
CA ASP A 163 7.31 33.20 4.79
C ASP A 163 6.69 34.36 5.58
N ASP A 164 5.56 34.10 6.26
CA ASP A 164 4.88 35.04 7.17
C ASP A 164 5.40 34.99 8.62
N GLY A 165 6.45 34.21 8.90
CA GLY A 165 7.22 34.29 10.12
C GLY A 165 6.73 33.42 11.29
N HIS A 166 5.99 32.34 11.01
CA HIS A 166 5.59 31.36 12.02
C HIS A 166 6.53 30.16 12.04
N VAL A 167 6.79 29.59 13.23
CA VAL A 167 7.60 28.38 13.36
C VAL A 167 6.81 27.18 12.87
N LEU A 168 7.38 26.45 11.91
CA LEU A 168 6.84 25.23 11.34
C LEU A 168 7.23 24.05 12.23
N ASP A 169 6.22 23.44 12.86
CA ASP A 169 6.39 22.28 13.72
C ASP A 169 6.69 21.02 12.90
N SER A 170 5.87 20.85 11.86
CA SER A 170 5.98 19.81 10.85
C SER A 170 5.38 20.32 9.53
N GLU A 171 5.90 19.81 8.42
CA GLU A 171 5.31 20.00 7.10
C GLU A 171 5.22 18.67 6.36
N THR A 172 4.17 18.56 5.57
CA THR A 172 3.86 17.43 4.71
C THR A 172 2.94 17.91 3.59
N TYR A 173 2.40 16.98 2.82
CA TYR A 173 1.35 17.20 1.84
C TYR A 173 0.07 16.48 2.29
N VAL A 174 -1.06 16.82 1.66
CA VAL A 174 -2.30 16.06 1.83
C VAL A 174 -2.14 14.70 1.17
N GLY A 175 -2.23 13.64 1.96
CA GLY A 175 -2.02 12.25 1.52
C GLY A 175 -3.21 11.66 0.75
N GLY A 176 -3.25 10.33 0.66
CA GLY A 176 -4.30 9.61 -0.06
C GLY A 176 -5.71 9.97 0.43
N HIS A 177 -6.62 10.12 -0.54
CA HIS A 177 -8.01 10.44 -0.30
C HIS A 177 -8.77 9.18 0.16
N VAL A 178 -9.57 9.31 1.22
CA VAL A 178 -10.30 8.18 1.81
C VAL A 178 -11.66 8.69 2.24
N GLU A 179 -12.72 8.02 1.79
CA GLU A 179 -14.10 8.38 2.11
C GLU A 179 -14.92 7.13 2.43
N ALA A 180 -15.71 7.22 3.48
CA ALA A 180 -16.74 6.23 3.78
C ALA A 180 -18.06 6.86 3.36
N LEU A 181 -18.75 6.25 2.39
CA LEU A 181 -19.92 6.83 1.74
C LEU A 181 -21.19 6.14 2.19
N GLU A 182 -21.16 4.83 2.40
CA GLU A 182 -22.29 4.07 2.92
C GLU A 182 -21.87 3.07 3.99
N SER A 183 -22.82 2.67 4.83
CA SER A 183 -22.63 1.61 5.84
C SER A 183 -23.81 0.65 5.79
N GLY A 184 -23.58 -0.63 6.06
CA GLY A 184 -24.63 -1.65 6.02
C GLY A 184 -24.13 -2.96 5.42
N VAL A 185 -25.09 -3.80 5.06
CA VAL A 185 -24.87 -5.10 4.41
C VAL A 185 -25.32 -5.01 2.97
N PHE A 186 -24.42 -5.29 2.05
CA PHE A 186 -24.69 -5.38 0.62
C PHE A 186 -24.42 -6.81 0.19
N ARG A 187 -25.39 -7.45 -0.47
CA ARG A 187 -25.29 -8.82 -0.96
C ARG A 187 -25.83 -8.93 -2.37
N SER A 188 -25.19 -9.73 -3.20
CA SER A 188 -25.57 -9.94 -4.60
C SER A 188 -26.92 -10.65 -4.76
N ASP A 189 -27.48 -11.23 -3.70
CA ASP A 189 -28.79 -11.86 -3.69
C ASP A 189 -29.89 -11.04 -2.98
N ILE A 190 -29.56 -9.85 -2.46
CA ILE A 190 -30.53 -8.97 -1.77
C ILE A 190 -30.74 -7.69 -2.59
N PRO A 191 -31.98 -7.41 -3.05
CA PRO A 191 -32.26 -6.23 -3.85
C PRO A 191 -31.91 -4.91 -3.15
N CYS A 192 -31.28 -4.02 -3.91
CA CYS A 192 -30.93 -2.67 -3.49
C CYS A 192 -31.70 -1.65 -4.33
N ARG A 193 -32.04 -0.50 -3.73
CA ARG A 193 -32.60 0.63 -4.45
C ARG A 193 -31.48 1.41 -5.14
N PHE A 194 -31.67 1.70 -6.42
CA PHE A 194 -30.81 2.56 -7.23
C PHE A 194 -31.59 3.80 -7.67
N LYS A 195 -30.94 4.96 -7.56
CA LYS A 195 -31.42 6.24 -8.08
C LYS A 195 -30.31 6.82 -8.93
N MET A 196 -30.38 6.56 -10.23
CA MET A 196 -29.33 6.92 -11.17
C MET A 196 -29.71 8.17 -11.96
N ASN A 197 -28.73 8.81 -12.60
CA ASN A 197 -28.92 10.00 -13.41
C ASN A 197 -28.95 9.65 -14.90
N PRO A 198 -30.10 9.85 -15.59
CA PRO A 198 -30.20 9.62 -17.04
C PRO A 198 -29.14 10.33 -17.89
N ALA A 199 -28.71 11.54 -17.48
CA ALA A 199 -27.70 12.30 -18.21
C ALA A 199 -26.32 11.62 -18.19
N ALA A 200 -25.99 10.88 -17.12
CA ALA A 200 -24.75 10.11 -17.06
C ALA A 200 -24.78 8.92 -18.04
N PHE A 201 -25.94 8.30 -18.24
CA PHE A 201 -26.09 7.26 -19.26
C PHE A 201 -26.03 7.82 -20.68
N ASP A 202 -26.56 9.02 -20.93
CA ASP A 202 -26.36 9.72 -22.20
C ASP A 202 -24.87 9.98 -22.48
N PHE A 203 -24.14 10.43 -21.46
CA PHE A 203 -22.70 10.63 -21.54
C PHE A 203 -21.95 9.33 -21.91
N LEU A 204 -22.34 8.19 -21.31
CA LEU A 204 -21.75 6.88 -21.60
C LEU A 204 -22.15 6.36 -22.98
N LEU A 205 -23.43 6.47 -23.36
CA LEU A 205 -23.97 6.02 -24.65
C LEU A 205 -23.24 6.67 -25.83
N GLN A 206 -22.98 7.97 -25.75
CA GLN A 206 -22.23 8.72 -26.77
C GLN A 206 -20.76 8.27 -26.91
N ARG A 207 -20.22 7.57 -25.90
CA ARG A 207 -18.81 7.18 -25.82
C ARG A 207 -18.55 5.70 -26.02
N VAL A 208 -19.58 4.84 -26.05
CA VAL A 208 -19.42 3.36 -26.12
C VAL A 208 -18.40 2.91 -27.15
N GLU A 209 -18.50 3.39 -28.40
CA GLU A 209 -17.57 2.99 -29.46
C GLU A 209 -16.13 3.44 -29.19
N ARG A 210 -15.96 4.65 -28.65
CA ARG A 210 -14.64 5.19 -28.29
C ARG A 210 -14.04 4.42 -27.11
N THR A 211 -14.86 4.13 -26.10
CA THR A 211 -14.48 3.33 -24.93
C THR A 211 -14.01 1.93 -25.37
N MET A 212 -14.80 1.25 -26.19
CA MET A 212 -14.46 -0.09 -26.66
C MET A 212 -13.26 -0.10 -27.59
N ARG A 213 -13.12 0.92 -28.46
CA ARG A 213 -11.92 1.07 -29.30
C ARG A 213 -10.67 1.24 -28.43
N HIS A 214 -10.72 2.11 -27.42
CA HIS A 214 -9.60 2.30 -26.50
C HIS A 214 -9.23 1.01 -25.76
N ALA A 215 -10.22 0.30 -25.21
CA ALA A 215 -9.97 -0.96 -24.52
C ALA A 215 -9.33 -2.03 -25.44
N ILE A 216 -9.76 -2.10 -26.70
CA ILE A 216 -9.24 -3.08 -27.67
C ILE A 216 -7.82 -2.69 -28.16
N GLU A 217 -7.64 -1.46 -28.63
CA GLU A 217 -6.40 -1.03 -29.29
C GLU A 217 -5.31 -0.67 -28.28
N GLU A 218 -5.66 0.01 -27.19
CA GLU A 218 -4.68 0.54 -26.24
C GLU A 218 -4.46 -0.35 -25.03
N GLU A 219 -5.51 -0.94 -24.45
CA GLU A 219 -5.34 -1.81 -23.27
C GLU A 219 -4.94 -3.21 -23.70
N GLU A 220 -5.63 -3.78 -24.70
CA GLU A 220 -5.40 -5.15 -25.16
C GLU A 220 -4.37 -5.28 -26.29
N LYS A 221 -3.95 -4.15 -26.89
CA LYS A 221 -2.98 -4.08 -27.99
C LYS A 221 -3.40 -4.90 -29.22
N ILE A 222 -4.67 -4.82 -29.59
CA ILE A 222 -5.24 -5.51 -30.75
C ILE A 222 -5.71 -4.47 -31.77
N PRO A 223 -5.21 -4.51 -33.03
CA PRO A 223 -5.72 -3.64 -34.08
C PRO A 223 -7.21 -3.89 -34.33
N LEU A 224 -8.01 -2.83 -34.48
CA LEU A 224 -9.45 -2.94 -34.63
C LEU A 224 -9.85 -3.73 -35.89
N GLU A 225 -9.00 -3.74 -36.93
CA GLU A 225 -9.21 -4.50 -38.16
C GLU A 225 -9.23 -6.02 -37.93
N GLN A 226 -8.65 -6.49 -36.82
CA GLN A 226 -8.66 -7.90 -36.45
C GLN A 226 -9.92 -8.30 -35.69
N VAL A 227 -10.76 -7.34 -35.29
CA VAL A 227 -11.97 -7.59 -34.50
C VAL A 227 -13.15 -7.89 -35.41
N THR A 228 -13.82 -9.01 -35.17
CA THR A 228 -14.89 -9.51 -36.07
C THR A 228 -16.30 -9.15 -35.60
N ASN A 229 -16.49 -8.80 -34.33
CA ASN A 229 -17.81 -8.56 -33.73
C ASN A 229 -17.92 -7.21 -33.00
N PHE A 230 -17.16 -6.19 -33.43
CA PHE A 230 -17.09 -4.89 -32.75
C PHE A 230 -18.47 -4.21 -32.62
N ASN A 231 -19.23 -4.13 -33.72
CA ASN A 231 -20.54 -3.48 -33.73
C ASN A 231 -21.55 -4.23 -32.86
N GLU A 232 -21.55 -5.57 -32.91
CA GLU A 232 -22.43 -6.40 -32.08
C GLU A 232 -22.23 -6.13 -30.58
N VAL A 233 -20.97 -6.06 -30.14
CA VAL A 233 -20.62 -5.76 -28.75
C VAL A 233 -21.05 -4.35 -28.36
N CYS A 234 -20.80 -3.36 -29.22
CA CYS A 234 -21.21 -1.98 -28.95
C CYS A 234 -22.73 -1.84 -28.85
N ASP A 235 -23.49 -2.51 -29.72
CA ASP A 235 -24.95 -2.47 -29.71
C ASP A 235 -25.53 -3.17 -28.47
N GLU A 236 -24.92 -4.25 -28.01
CA GLU A 236 -25.31 -4.91 -26.75
C GLU A 236 -25.10 -3.98 -25.54
N ILE A 237 -23.95 -3.32 -25.46
CA ILE A 237 -23.65 -2.34 -24.41
C ILE A 237 -24.67 -1.19 -24.45
N LYS A 238 -24.88 -0.60 -25.64
CA LYS A 238 -25.85 0.50 -25.83
C LYS A 238 -27.25 0.07 -25.39
N LYS A 239 -27.69 -1.14 -25.72
CA LYS A 239 -28.99 -1.67 -25.29
C LYS A 239 -29.13 -1.73 -23.76
N LYS A 240 -28.11 -2.25 -23.07
CA LYS A 240 -28.11 -2.30 -21.59
C LYS A 240 -28.13 -0.90 -20.97
N LEU A 241 -27.31 0.02 -21.48
CA LEU A 241 -27.26 1.42 -21.02
C LEU A 241 -28.59 2.17 -21.28
N THR A 242 -29.23 1.96 -22.43
CA THR A 242 -30.54 2.56 -22.73
C THR A 242 -31.61 2.07 -21.76
N SER A 243 -31.63 0.78 -21.45
CA SER A 243 -32.56 0.24 -20.44
C SER A 243 -32.34 0.89 -19.06
N LEU A 244 -31.09 1.14 -18.67
CA LEU A 244 -30.73 1.83 -17.43
C LEU A 244 -31.21 3.30 -17.42
N LYS A 245 -31.03 3.98 -18.55
CA LYS A 245 -31.47 5.36 -18.75
C LYS A 245 -32.99 5.52 -18.68
N GLU A 246 -33.75 4.63 -19.31
CA GLU A 246 -35.22 4.72 -19.39
C GLU A 246 -35.89 4.48 -18.04
N VAL A 247 -35.31 3.62 -17.19
CA VAL A 247 -35.83 3.33 -15.85
C VAL A 247 -34.74 3.59 -14.80
N PRO A 248 -34.37 4.85 -14.53
CA PRO A 248 -33.20 5.19 -13.71
C PRO A 248 -33.42 4.95 -12.20
N ASN A 249 -34.69 4.86 -11.78
CA ASN A 249 -35.08 4.48 -10.44
C ASN A 249 -35.54 3.03 -10.45
N ARG A 250 -34.80 2.14 -9.80
CA ARG A 250 -35.08 0.70 -9.83
C ARG A 250 -34.68 0.00 -8.53
N ILE A 251 -35.23 -1.19 -8.36
CA ILE A 251 -34.88 -2.11 -7.27
C ILE A 251 -34.46 -3.41 -7.95
N GLU A 252 -33.20 -3.78 -7.80
CA GLU A 252 -32.66 -5.03 -8.31
C GLU A 252 -31.47 -5.47 -7.46
N CYS A 253 -31.04 -6.72 -7.62
CA CYS A 253 -29.83 -7.19 -6.96
C CYS A 253 -28.60 -6.38 -7.41
N PRO A 254 -27.64 -6.11 -6.51
CA PRO A 254 -26.42 -5.39 -6.85
C PRO A 254 -25.31 -6.31 -7.37
N LEU A 255 -24.46 -5.77 -8.22
CA LEU A 255 -23.12 -6.27 -8.50
C LEU A 255 -22.13 -5.53 -7.61
N ILE A 256 -21.41 -6.25 -6.76
CA ILE A 256 -20.44 -5.67 -5.82
C ILE A 256 -19.07 -5.71 -6.49
N TYR A 257 -18.49 -4.55 -6.79
CA TYR A 257 -17.22 -4.41 -7.49
C TYR A 257 -16.21 -3.59 -6.69
N HIS A 258 -14.94 -3.92 -6.88
CA HIS A 258 -13.80 -3.08 -6.51
C HIS A 258 -13.12 -2.58 -7.78
N LEU A 259 -13.13 -1.28 -7.99
CA LEU A 259 -12.51 -0.60 -9.13
C LEU A 259 -11.22 0.06 -8.63
N ASP A 260 -10.07 -0.55 -8.92
CA ASP A 260 -8.76 -0.19 -8.34
C ASP A 260 -7.77 0.25 -9.41
N VAL A 261 -6.99 1.30 -9.17
CA VAL A 261 -5.95 1.72 -10.12
C VAL A 261 -4.69 0.88 -9.94
N GLY A 262 -4.39 0.03 -10.92
CA GLY A 262 -3.24 -0.86 -10.91
C GLY A 262 -1.92 -0.11 -10.72
N ALA A 263 -1.25 -0.31 -9.59
CA ALA A 263 0.00 0.37 -9.23
C ALA A 263 -0.06 1.90 -9.43
N MET A 264 -1.11 2.53 -8.86
CA MET A 264 -1.45 3.94 -9.03
C MET A 264 -0.26 4.90 -8.98
N TYR A 265 0.45 4.99 -7.86
CA TYR A 265 1.52 5.97 -7.68
C TYR A 265 2.70 5.80 -8.65
N PRO A 266 3.25 4.59 -8.86
CA PRO A 266 4.22 4.35 -9.93
C PRO A 266 3.71 4.80 -11.30
N ASN A 267 2.47 4.51 -11.66
CA ASN A 267 1.94 4.91 -12.96
C ASN A 267 1.71 6.42 -13.09
N ILE A 268 1.33 7.12 -12.02
CA ILE A 268 1.28 8.60 -11.98
C ILE A 268 2.69 9.20 -12.15
N ILE A 269 3.69 8.63 -11.47
CA ILE A 269 5.11 9.01 -11.61
C ILE A 269 5.56 8.87 -13.06
N LEU A 270 5.25 7.72 -13.67
CA LEU A 270 5.65 7.43 -15.05
C LEU A 270 4.93 8.33 -16.05
N THR A 271 3.60 8.48 -15.97
CA THR A 271 2.81 9.36 -16.85
C THR A 271 3.30 10.80 -16.83
N ASN A 272 3.56 11.35 -15.66
CA ASN A 272 3.92 12.77 -15.50
C ASN A 272 5.43 13.04 -15.48
N ARG A 273 6.23 11.99 -15.66
CA ARG A 273 7.71 12.05 -15.63
C ARG A 273 8.25 12.66 -14.34
N LEU A 274 7.64 12.28 -13.20
CA LEU A 274 7.94 12.86 -11.90
C LEU A 274 9.22 12.26 -11.32
N GLN A 275 10.15 13.13 -10.95
CA GLN A 275 11.37 12.76 -10.26
C GLN A 275 11.93 13.97 -9.50
N PRO A 276 12.67 13.76 -8.40
CA PRO A 276 13.10 14.87 -7.55
C PRO A 276 13.94 15.93 -8.28
N SER A 277 14.83 15.50 -9.18
CA SER A 277 15.67 16.41 -9.97
C SER A 277 14.89 17.22 -11.02
N ALA A 278 13.69 16.79 -11.41
CA ALA A 278 12.88 17.49 -12.40
C ALA A 278 12.03 18.62 -11.80
N MET A 279 11.96 18.72 -10.46
CA MET A 279 11.25 19.81 -9.78
C MET A 279 12.13 21.06 -9.84
N VAL A 280 11.81 21.97 -10.76
CA VAL A 280 12.62 23.16 -11.04
C VAL A 280 11.89 24.44 -10.64
N ASP A 281 12.65 25.41 -10.16
CA ASP A 281 12.17 26.78 -9.93
C ASP A 281 12.38 27.66 -11.18
N GLU A 282 11.87 28.89 -11.11
CA GLU A 282 11.97 29.85 -12.21
C GLU A 282 13.42 30.22 -12.52
N ALA A 283 14.29 30.31 -11.50
CA ALA A 283 15.69 30.64 -11.67
C ALA A 283 16.46 29.55 -12.45
N THR A 284 16.23 28.28 -12.08
CA THR A 284 16.80 27.12 -12.77
C THR A 284 16.32 27.06 -14.23
N CYS A 285 15.03 27.31 -14.45
CA CYS A 285 14.47 27.32 -15.79
C CYS A 285 15.00 28.49 -16.63
N ALA A 286 15.17 29.67 -16.05
CA ALA A 286 15.73 30.84 -16.72
C ALA A 286 17.17 30.63 -17.20
N ALA A 287 17.97 29.87 -16.43
CA ALA A 287 19.35 29.54 -16.78
C ALA A 287 19.48 28.40 -17.82
N CYS A 288 18.38 27.75 -18.21
CA CYS A 288 18.40 26.61 -19.11
C CYS A 288 18.52 27.04 -20.59
N ASP A 289 19.45 26.44 -21.33
CA ASP A 289 19.66 26.68 -22.77
C ASP A 289 18.41 26.41 -23.63
N PHE A 290 17.48 25.64 -23.09
CA PHE A 290 16.24 25.26 -23.74
C PHE A 290 15.05 26.15 -23.41
N ASN A 291 15.23 27.14 -22.54
CA ASN A 291 14.21 28.14 -22.25
C ASN A 291 14.13 29.16 -23.40
N LYS A 292 13.52 28.72 -24.50
CA LYS A 292 13.30 29.50 -25.73
C LYS A 292 11.80 29.77 -25.92
N PRO A 293 11.42 30.83 -26.67
CA PRO A 293 10.03 31.03 -27.06
C PRO A 293 9.44 29.77 -27.67
N GLY A 294 8.26 29.35 -27.18
CA GLY A 294 7.60 28.11 -27.63
C GLY A 294 8.06 26.82 -26.93
N ALA A 295 8.93 26.89 -25.92
CA ALA A 295 9.28 25.71 -25.13
C ALA A 295 8.06 25.13 -24.38
N THR A 296 7.79 23.83 -24.59
CA THR A 296 6.66 23.11 -23.99
C THR A 296 7.08 22.12 -22.90
N CYS A 297 8.34 22.16 -22.48
CA CYS A 297 8.89 21.22 -21.50
C CYS A 297 8.58 21.56 -20.04
N GLN A 298 7.96 22.71 -19.77
CA GLN A 298 7.60 23.16 -18.43
C GLN A 298 6.18 22.68 -18.07
N ARG A 299 6.06 21.49 -17.52
CA ARG A 299 4.77 20.95 -17.05
C ARG A 299 4.47 21.52 -15.67
N ARG A 300 3.40 22.29 -15.50
CA ARG A 300 3.00 22.81 -14.18
C ARG A 300 1.96 21.89 -13.56
N MET A 301 2.18 21.43 -12.34
CA MET A 301 1.23 20.58 -11.62
C MET A 301 0.97 21.09 -10.21
N THR A 302 -0.31 20.99 -9.83
CA THR A 302 -0.82 21.43 -8.54
C THR A 302 -0.68 20.33 -7.49
N TRP A 303 -0.46 20.72 -6.25
CA TRP A 303 -0.48 19.85 -5.07
C TRP A 303 -0.90 20.62 -3.82
N GLN A 304 -1.31 19.91 -2.78
CA GLN A 304 -1.71 20.52 -1.51
C GLN A 304 -0.65 20.31 -0.43
N TRP A 305 -0.01 21.41 -0.02
CA TRP A 305 0.87 21.46 1.13
C TRP A 305 0.06 21.53 2.43
N ARG A 306 0.54 20.84 3.47
CA ARG A 306 -0.02 20.83 4.81
C ARG A 306 1.08 21.09 5.83
N GLY A 307 1.01 22.25 6.47
CA GLY A 307 1.88 22.59 7.60
C GLY A 307 1.15 22.56 8.93
N GLU A 308 1.83 22.14 9.98
CA GLU A 308 1.46 22.43 11.36
C GLU A 308 2.36 23.55 11.87
N ILE A 309 1.80 24.74 12.04
CA ILE A 309 2.53 25.93 12.46
C ILE A 309 2.19 26.30 13.90
N MET A 310 3.14 26.90 14.59
CA MET A 310 2.91 27.49 15.91
C MET A 310 2.38 28.91 15.73
N PRO A 311 1.30 29.31 16.43
CA PRO A 311 0.61 30.57 16.17
C PRO A 311 1.42 31.82 16.51
N ALA A 312 2.49 31.66 17.31
CA ALA A 312 3.38 32.76 17.66
C ALA A 312 4.06 33.38 16.43
N SER A 313 4.14 34.70 16.43
CA SER A 313 4.83 35.52 15.43
C SER A 313 6.36 35.41 15.54
N ARG A 314 7.05 35.82 14.48
CA ARG A 314 8.52 35.89 14.45
C ARG A 314 9.11 36.67 15.62
N SER A 315 8.49 37.80 15.98
CA SER A 315 8.94 38.64 17.12
C SER A 315 8.80 37.94 18.46
N GLU A 316 7.72 37.17 18.65
CA GLU A 316 7.51 36.40 19.88
C GLU A 316 8.48 35.23 19.97
N PHE A 317 8.75 34.58 18.83
CA PHE A 317 9.77 33.53 18.76
C PHE A 317 11.16 34.06 19.09
N HIS A 318 11.60 35.18 18.48
CA HIS A 318 12.88 35.80 18.81
C HIS A 318 12.99 36.19 20.29
N ARG A 319 11.91 36.67 20.91
CA ARG A 319 11.89 36.97 22.35
C ARG A 319 12.13 35.72 23.19
N ILE A 320 11.58 34.57 22.78
CA ILE A 320 11.82 33.29 23.45
C ILE A 320 13.27 32.85 23.29
N GLN A 321 13.87 33.04 22.10
CA GLN A 321 15.28 32.73 21.88
C GLN A 321 16.18 33.57 22.81
N GLN A 322 15.93 34.87 22.92
CA GLN A 322 16.66 35.76 23.84
C GLN A 322 16.50 35.35 25.31
N GLN A 323 15.33 34.87 25.72
CA GLN A 323 15.13 34.34 27.07
C GLN A 323 15.99 33.09 27.30
N LEU A 324 16.01 32.16 26.35
CA LEU A 324 16.79 30.92 26.44
C LEU A 324 18.30 31.18 26.48
N GLU A 325 18.80 32.21 25.77
CA GLU A 325 20.21 32.61 25.81
C GLU A 325 20.71 32.97 27.23
N SER A 326 19.81 33.47 28.09
CA SER A 326 20.13 33.83 29.47
C SER A 326 20.05 32.65 30.46
N GLU A 327 19.52 31.49 30.03
CA GLU A 327 19.30 30.32 30.88
C GLU A 327 20.51 29.37 30.93
N LYS A 328 20.55 28.54 31.98
CA LYS A 328 21.53 27.45 32.13
C LYS A 328 20.86 26.10 31.94
N PHE A 329 21.54 25.20 31.23
CA PHE A 329 21.04 23.90 30.82
C PHE A 329 21.83 22.75 31.47
N PRO A 330 21.25 21.54 31.57
CA PRO A 330 21.91 20.40 32.17
C PRO A 330 23.27 20.05 31.51
N PRO A 331 24.22 19.50 32.28
CA PRO A 331 25.49 19.04 31.75
C PRO A 331 25.31 17.90 30.75
N PHE A 332 26.29 17.74 29.84
CA PHE A 332 26.29 16.66 28.86
C PHE A 332 26.56 15.28 29.49
N PHE A 333 27.38 15.25 30.54
CA PHE A 333 27.66 14.05 31.34
C PHE A 333 27.10 14.21 32.76
N PRO A 334 26.73 13.11 33.45
CA PRO A 334 26.37 13.15 34.86
C PRO A 334 27.45 13.86 35.69
N ASN A 335 27.05 14.76 36.59
CA ASN A 335 27.91 15.57 37.47
C ASN A 335 28.80 16.65 36.80
N GLY A 336 28.56 17.00 35.52
CA GLY A 336 29.24 18.13 34.87
C GLY A 336 28.68 19.52 35.25
N PRO A 337 29.33 20.62 34.83
CA PRO A 337 28.83 21.98 35.02
C PRO A 337 27.64 22.30 34.10
N PRO A 338 26.71 23.19 34.50
CA PRO A 338 25.63 23.66 33.64
C PRO A 338 26.16 24.33 32.36
N ARG A 339 25.49 24.10 31.24
CA ARG A 339 25.84 24.61 29.92
C ARG A 339 25.05 25.88 29.57
N ALA A 340 25.65 26.79 28.81
CA ALA A 340 24.93 27.93 28.23
C ALA A 340 24.21 27.50 26.94
N PHE A 341 23.17 28.22 26.53
CA PHE A 341 22.37 27.84 25.35
C PHE A 341 23.21 27.66 24.07
N HIS A 342 24.13 28.59 23.80
CA HIS A 342 24.97 28.57 22.60
C HIS A 342 25.97 27.41 22.55
N THR A 343 26.26 26.76 23.70
CA THR A 343 27.15 25.58 23.74
C THR A 343 26.40 24.26 23.55
N LEU A 344 25.06 24.30 23.53
CA LEU A 344 24.24 23.16 23.14
C LEU A 344 24.38 22.91 21.64
N ASN A 345 24.20 21.66 21.21
CA ASN A 345 24.15 21.38 19.78
C ASN A 345 22.84 21.93 19.16
N ARG A 346 22.78 22.08 17.83
CA ARG A 346 21.62 22.66 17.14
C ARG A 346 20.31 21.92 17.43
N GLU A 347 20.35 20.61 17.60
CA GLU A 347 19.16 19.80 17.90
C GLU A 347 18.64 20.06 19.32
N GLU A 348 19.54 20.14 20.31
CA GLU A 348 19.23 20.51 21.69
C GLU A 348 18.65 21.92 21.76
N GLN A 349 19.30 22.89 21.10
CA GLN A 349 18.81 24.27 21.01
C GLN A 349 17.39 24.30 20.46
N ALA A 350 17.17 23.65 19.31
CA ALA A 350 15.87 23.62 18.66
C ALA A 350 14.79 22.98 19.53
N LYS A 351 15.12 21.90 20.25
CA LYS A 351 14.20 21.23 21.18
C LYS A 351 13.79 22.14 22.34
N HIS A 352 14.72 22.91 22.89
CA HIS A 352 14.43 23.86 23.97
C HIS A 352 13.58 25.04 23.48
N GLU A 353 13.93 25.62 22.33
CA GLU A 353 13.16 26.66 21.64
C GLU A 353 11.73 26.22 21.39
N LYS A 354 11.55 25.05 20.76
CA LYS A 354 10.24 24.49 20.42
C LYS A 354 9.39 24.22 21.66
N LYS A 355 9.99 23.67 22.73
CA LYS A 355 9.30 23.44 24.01
C LYS A 355 8.83 24.75 24.63
N ARG A 356 9.69 25.77 24.71
CA ARG A 356 9.33 27.06 25.30
C ARG A 356 8.27 27.79 24.49
N LEU A 357 8.39 27.73 23.16
CA LEU A 357 7.39 28.28 22.25
C LEU A 357 6.03 27.58 22.40
N ALA A 358 6.01 26.27 22.63
CA ALA A 358 4.78 25.51 22.84
C ALA A 358 4.06 25.94 24.13
N ASP A 359 4.81 26.11 25.22
CA ASP A 359 4.29 26.60 26.50
C ASP A 359 3.72 28.02 26.35
N TYR A 360 4.42 28.88 25.61
CA TYR A 360 3.95 30.23 25.30
C TYR A 360 2.66 30.20 24.47
N CYS A 361 2.63 29.42 23.38
CA CYS A 361 1.46 29.29 22.51
C CYS A 361 0.23 28.77 23.27
N LYS A 362 0.42 27.77 24.15
CA LYS A 362 -0.64 27.26 25.02
C LYS A 362 -1.21 28.33 25.95
N LYS A 363 -0.37 29.23 26.48
CA LYS A 363 -0.80 30.31 27.38
C LYS A 363 -1.48 31.46 26.63
N ALA A 364 -0.84 31.98 25.58
CA ALA A 364 -1.25 33.17 24.85
C ALA A 364 -2.38 32.88 23.84
N TYR A 365 -2.31 31.78 23.10
CA TYR A 365 -3.22 31.47 21.99
C TYR A 365 -4.22 30.33 22.32
N LYS A 366 -4.10 29.70 23.50
CA LYS A 366 -4.91 28.54 23.95
C LYS A 366 -4.80 27.30 23.05
N LYS A 367 -3.84 27.30 22.12
CA LYS A 367 -3.52 26.19 21.21
C LYS A 367 -2.02 26.19 20.92
N ILE A 368 -1.47 25.01 20.67
CA ILE A 368 -0.04 24.85 20.38
C ILE A 368 0.21 24.95 18.88
N HIS A 369 -0.67 24.36 18.07
CA HIS A 369 -0.54 24.28 16.63
C HIS A 369 -1.79 24.79 15.91
N VAL A 370 -1.59 25.26 14.69
CA VAL A 370 -2.64 25.54 13.70
C VAL A 370 -2.26 24.78 12.44
N THR A 371 -3.20 24.00 11.91
CA THR A 371 -3.02 23.35 10.61
C THR A 371 -3.33 24.34 9.50
N ARG A 372 -2.43 24.46 8.54
CA ARG A 372 -2.59 25.29 7.34
C ARG A 372 -2.50 24.40 6.10
N LEU A 373 -3.48 24.56 5.21
CA LEU A 373 -3.51 23.90 3.90
C LEU A 373 -3.30 24.97 2.83
N GLU A 374 -2.38 24.71 1.90
CA GLU A 374 -2.10 25.60 0.79
C GLU A 374 -2.04 24.82 -0.50
N GLU A 375 -2.73 25.31 -1.52
CA GLU A 375 -2.52 24.83 -2.87
C GLU A 375 -1.24 25.46 -3.43
N ARG A 376 -0.33 24.61 -3.92
CA ARG A 376 0.95 25.00 -4.51
C ARG A 376 1.06 24.44 -5.91
N VAL A 377 1.85 25.10 -6.74
CA VAL A 377 2.13 24.68 -8.11
C VAL A 377 3.63 24.53 -8.26
N THR A 378 4.07 23.38 -8.76
CA THR A 378 5.47 23.11 -9.05
C THR A 378 5.65 22.87 -10.55
N THR A 379 6.78 23.33 -11.08
CA THR A 379 7.17 23.10 -12.48
C THR A 379 8.04 21.85 -12.59
N ILE A 380 7.62 20.93 -13.46
CA ILE A 380 8.30 19.67 -13.75
C ILE A 380 8.96 19.77 -15.12
N CYS A 381 10.29 19.77 -15.13
CA CYS A 381 11.07 19.74 -16.36
C CYS A 381 10.90 18.39 -17.07
N GLN A 382 10.24 18.39 -18.23
CA GLN A 382 10.04 17.18 -19.03
C GLN A 382 11.31 16.70 -19.74
N ARG A 383 12.41 17.47 -19.70
CA ARG A 383 13.67 17.18 -20.41
C ARG A 383 14.81 16.72 -19.52
N GLU A 384 14.64 16.80 -18.20
CA GLU A 384 15.65 16.38 -17.21
C GLU A 384 16.09 14.93 -17.46
N ASN A 385 17.31 14.54 -17.11
CA ASN A 385 17.77 13.16 -17.23
C ASN A 385 16.82 12.20 -16.50
N SER A 386 16.25 11.21 -17.21
CA SER A 386 15.17 10.35 -16.72
C SER A 386 15.60 9.17 -15.86
N PHE A 387 16.86 9.08 -15.38
CA PHE A 387 17.36 7.88 -14.67
C PHE A 387 16.40 7.35 -13.58
N TYR A 388 15.75 8.25 -12.81
CA TYR A 388 14.80 7.88 -11.77
C TYR A 388 13.53 7.25 -12.37
N VAL A 389 12.89 7.96 -13.32
CA VAL A 389 11.66 7.50 -13.99
C VAL A 389 11.90 6.21 -14.77
N ASP A 390 13.05 6.10 -15.45
CA ASP A 390 13.46 4.90 -16.19
C ASP A 390 13.69 3.72 -15.25
N THR A 391 14.23 3.95 -14.05
CA THR A 391 14.35 2.92 -13.02
C THR A 391 12.97 2.42 -12.57
N VAL A 392 12.03 3.34 -12.31
CA VAL A 392 10.65 2.98 -11.94
C VAL A 392 9.98 2.17 -13.06
N ARG A 393 10.17 2.59 -14.32
CA ARG A 393 9.63 1.92 -15.51
C ARG A 393 10.16 0.50 -15.64
N ALA A 394 11.48 0.34 -15.58
CA ALA A 394 12.14 -0.96 -15.66
C ALA A 394 11.64 -1.92 -14.57
N PHE A 395 11.42 -1.44 -13.34
CA PHE A 395 10.88 -2.26 -12.25
C PHE A 395 9.42 -2.66 -12.46
N ARG A 396 8.59 -1.74 -12.92
CA ARG A 396 7.18 -2.02 -13.24
C ARG A 396 7.09 -3.06 -14.35
N ASP A 397 7.80 -2.85 -15.45
CA ASP A 397 7.69 -3.71 -16.63
C ASP A 397 8.23 -5.12 -16.34
N ARG A 398 9.34 -5.21 -15.59
CA ARG A 398 9.89 -6.50 -15.15
C ARG A 398 8.97 -7.21 -14.15
N ARG A 399 8.26 -6.48 -13.30
CA ARG A 399 7.20 -7.06 -12.44
C ARG A 399 6.07 -7.65 -13.29
N TYR A 400 5.64 -6.97 -14.35
CA TYR A 400 4.59 -7.47 -15.23
C TYR A 400 5.02 -8.73 -15.97
N GLU A 401 6.27 -8.79 -16.44
CA GLU A 401 6.86 -10.01 -17.01
C GLU A 401 6.77 -11.18 -16.01
N PHE A 402 7.22 -10.98 -14.77
CA PHE A 402 7.15 -12.02 -13.73
C PHE A 402 5.72 -12.38 -13.32
N LYS A 403 4.79 -11.42 -13.28
CA LYS A 403 3.35 -11.66 -13.06
C LYS A 403 2.77 -12.54 -14.18
N GLY A 404 3.16 -12.27 -15.44
CA GLY A 404 2.78 -13.08 -16.60
C GLY A 404 3.35 -14.50 -16.54
N LEU A 405 4.65 -14.64 -16.27
CA LEU A 405 5.31 -15.94 -16.12
C LEU A 405 4.70 -16.75 -14.99
N HIS A 406 4.43 -16.14 -13.83
CA HIS A 406 3.72 -16.79 -12.73
C HIS A 406 2.36 -17.38 -13.18
N LYS A 407 1.55 -16.62 -13.93
CA LYS A 407 0.27 -17.12 -14.49
C LYS A 407 0.47 -18.31 -15.43
N VAL A 408 1.48 -18.25 -16.30
CA VAL A 408 1.82 -19.35 -17.23
C VAL A 408 2.23 -20.60 -16.46
N TRP A 409 3.11 -20.48 -15.47
CA TRP A 409 3.60 -21.62 -14.68
C TRP A 409 2.53 -22.19 -13.75
N LYS A 410 1.62 -21.37 -13.23
CA LYS A 410 0.44 -21.84 -12.51
C LYS A 410 -0.47 -22.71 -13.39
N LYS A 411 -0.69 -22.31 -14.66
CA LYS A 411 -1.44 -23.13 -15.63
C LYS A 411 -0.72 -24.44 -15.94
N LYS A 412 0.61 -24.39 -16.18
CA LYS A 412 1.42 -25.60 -16.41
C LYS A 412 1.42 -26.55 -15.22
N LEU A 413 1.43 -26.02 -13.98
CA LEU A 413 1.33 -26.82 -12.77
C LEU A 413 0.00 -27.56 -12.71
N SER A 414 -1.11 -26.89 -12.98
CA SER A 414 -2.43 -27.53 -13.07
C SER A 414 -2.42 -28.67 -14.09
N SER A 415 -1.93 -28.42 -15.31
CA SER A 415 -1.85 -29.46 -16.34
C SER A 415 -0.93 -30.63 -15.97
N ALA A 416 0.18 -30.37 -15.26
CA ALA A 416 1.09 -31.42 -14.79
C ALA A 416 0.49 -32.24 -13.65
N GLN A 417 -0.34 -31.63 -12.79
CA GLN A 417 -1.10 -32.32 -11.76
C GLN A 417 -2.12 -33.27 -12.39
N ASP A 418 -2.80 -32.82 -13.45
CA ASP A 418 -3.75 -33.64 -14.21
C ASP A 418 -3.06 -34.82 -14.91
N SER A 419 -1.82 -34.64 -15.37
CA SER A 419 -1.05 -35.70 -16.06
C SER A 419 -0.33 -36.68 -15.12
N GLY A 420 -0.24 -36.40 -13.82
CA GLY A 420 0.32 -37.30 -12.81
C GLY A 420 1.86 -37.45 -12.80
N ASP A 421 2.61 -36.63 -13.53
CA ASP A 421 4.08 -36.69 -13.55
C ASP A 421 4.68 -35.96 -12.33
N ALA A 422 5.14 -36.73 -11.34
CA ALA A 422 5.68 -36.19 -10.10
C ALA A 422 6.94 -35.31 -10.30
N ALA A 423 7.79 -35.61 -11.29
CA ALA A 423 8.99 -34.82 -11.57
C ALA A 423 8.63 -33.47 -12.19
N GLU A 424 7.69 -33.48 -13.14
CA GLU A 424 7.20 -32.26 -13.79
C GLU A 424 6.36 -31.40 -12.84
N VAL A 425 5.53 -32.01 -11.98
CA VAL A 425 4.81 -31.30 -10.92
C VAL A 425 5.78 -30.57 -10.00
N LYS A 426 6.86 -31.23 -9.56
CA LYS A 426 7.88 -30.61 -8.71
C LYS A 426 8.57 -29.44 -9.44
N ARG A 427 8.90 -29.60 -10.72
CA ARG A 427 9.51 -28.54 -11.55
C ARG A 427 8.58 -27.34 -11.70
N CYS A 428 7.34 -27.56 -12.12
CA CYS A 428 6.34 -26.50 -12.30
C CYS A 428 6.07 -25.75 -11.00
N LYS A 429 5.98 -26.46 -9.87
CA LYS A 429 5.80 -25.86 -8.55
C LYS A 429 6.97 -24.97 -8.13
N ASN A 430 8.20 -25.41 -8.38
CA ASN A 430 9.37 -24.58 -8.09
C ASN A 430 9.39 -23.30 -8.94
N MET A 431 9.01 -23.39 -10.22
CA MET A 431 8.95 -22.23 -11.11
C MET A 431 7.81 -21.26 -10.72
N GLU A 432 6.65 -21.76 -10.33
CA GLU A 432 5.56 -20.95 -9.78
C GLU A 432 6.05 -20.13 -8.58
N ILE A 433 6.64 -20.79 -7.58
CA ILE A 433 7.17 -20.14 -6.36
C ILE A 433 8.23 -19.09 -6.71
N LEU A 434 9.13 -19.39 -7.65
CA LEU A 434 10.17 -18.47 -8.09
C LEU A 434 9.58 -17.19 -8.69
N TYR A 435 8.65 -17.31 -9.65
CA TYR A 435 8.06 -16.14 -10.30
C TYR A 435 7.10 -15.37 -9.40
N GLU A 436 6.41 -16.04 -8.48
CA GLU A 436 5.66 -15.37 -7.43
C GLU A 436 6.60 -14.54 -6.55
N SER A 437 7.72 -15.12 -6.11
CA SER A 437 8.71 -14.42 -5.28
C SER A 437 9.32 -13.23 -6.01
N LEU A 438 9.69 -13.39 -7.29
CA LEU A 438 10.25 -12.32 -8.12
C LEU A 438 9.27 -11.17 -8.33
N GLN A 439 8.00 -11.44 -8.64
CA GLN A 439 7.02 -10.36 -8.82
C GLN A 439 6.71 -9.63 -7.50
N LEU A 440 6.66 -10.35 -6.36
CA LEU A 440 6.46 -9.73 -5.04
C LEU A 440 7.66 -8.88 -4.63
N ALA A 441 8.90 -9.34 -4.90
CA ALA A 441 10.11 -8.57 -4.66
C ALA A 441 10.08 -7.24 -5.40
N HIS A 442 9.70 -7.25 -6.69
CA HIS A 442 9.53 -6.03 -7.47
C HIS A 442 8.37 -5.17 -6.96
N LYS A 443 7.26 -5.77 -6.52
CA LYS A 443 6.13 -5.02 -5.91
C LYS A 443 6.59 -4.23 -4.67
N CYS A 444 7.39 -4.85 -3.80
CA CYS A 444 7.88 -4.21 -2.58
C CYS A 444 8.75 -2.98 -2.89
N ILE A 445 9.69 -3.10 -3.82
CA ILE A 445 10.54 -1.98 -4.25
C ILE A 445 9.73 -0.93 -5.02
N LEU A 446 8.84 -1.35 -5.92
CA LEU A 446 8.01 -0.47 -6.74
C LEU A 446 7.16 0.48 -5.86
N ASN A 447 6.52 -0.07 -4.83
CA ASN A 447 5.73 0.72 -3.87
C ASN A 447 6.62 1.63 -2.99
N SER A 448 7.92 1.38 -2.93
CA SER A 448 8.86 2.14 -2.11
C SER A 448 9.46 3.35 -2.82
N PHE A 449 9.42 3.45 -4.16
CA PHE A 449 9.93 4.64 -4.87
C PHE A 449 9.21 5.93 -4.44
N TYR A 450 7.88 5.90 -4.41
CA TYR A 450 7.10 7.04 -3.93
C TYR A 450 7.40 7.36 -2.45
N GLY A 451 7.42 6.36 -1.57
CA GLY A 451 7.72 6.58 -0.16
C GLY A 451 9.15 7.06 0.10
N TYR A 452 10.09 6.72 -0.79
CA TYR A 452 11.50 7.07 -0.67
C TYR A 452 11.76 8.57 -0.77
N VAL A 453 11.08 9.28 -1.68
CA VAL A 453 11.34 10.73 -1.89
C VAL A 453 10.94 11.60 -0.70
N MET A 454 10.21 11.03 0.27
CA MET A 454 9.85 11.68 1.53
C MET A 454 10.58 11.12 2.75
N ARG A 455 11.48 10.15 2.55
CA ARG A 455 12.25 9.56 3.64
C ARG A 455 13.29 10.57 4.16
N LYS A 456 13.34 10.73 5.48
CA LYS A 456 14.37 11.53 6.15
C LYS A 456 15.77 11.03 5.76
N GLY A 457 16.64 11.93 5.32
CA GLY A 457 17.99 11.58 4.88
C GLY A 457 18.06 10.85 3.53
N ALA A 458 17.00 10.89 2.73
CA ALA A 458 17.05 10.48 1.32
C ALA A 458 17.99 11.41 0.54
N ARG A 459 18.69 10.86 -0.47
CA ARG A 459 19.51 11.65 -1.41
C ARG A 459 18.64 12.39 -2.42
N TRP A 460 17.60 11.73 -2.95
CA TRP A 460 16.64 12.33 -3.87
C TRP A 460 15.33 12.63 -3.12
N TYR A 461 15.39 13.59 -2.19
CA TYR A 461 14.22 14.04 -1.44
C TYR A 461 13.42 15.07 -2.25
N SER A 462 12.10 14.93 -2.31
CA SER A 462 11.19 15.96 -2.82
C SER A 462 9.78 15.78 -2.25
N MET A 463 9.31 16.82 -1.54
CA MET A 463 7.95 16.89 -1.01
C MET A 463 6.95 17.24 -2.10
N GLU A 464 7.36 18.08 -3.03
CA GLU A 464 6.59 18.52 -4.19
C GLU A 464 6.19 17.31 -5.03
N MET A 465 7.15 16.44 -5.36
CA MET A 465 6.89 15.22 -6.11
C MET A 465 5.87 14.33 -5.39
N ALA A 466 6.05 14.09 -4.10
CA ALA A 466 5.13 13.26 -3.33
C ALA A 466 3.72 13.87 -3.23
N GLY A 467 3.65 15.19 -3.04
CA GLY A 467 2.41 15.96 -3.03
C GLY A 467 1.67 15.90 -4.36
N ILE A 468 2.37 16.08 -5.49
CA ILE A 468 1.79 15.97 -6.84
C ILE A 468 1.24 14.57 -7.07
N VAL A 469 1.97 13.52 -6.69
CA VAL A 469 1.53 12.13 -6.85
C VAL A 469 0.22 11.90 -6.10
N CYS A 470 0.15 12.28 -4.82
CA CYS A 470 -1.06 12.11 -4.02
C CYS A 470 -2.23 12.97 -4.51
N TYR A 471 -1.99 14.23 -4.86
CA TYR A 471 -3.04 15.14 -5.32
C TYR A 471 -3.62 14.69 -6.68
N THR A 472 -2.76 14.27 -7.61
CA THR A 472 -3.19 13.70 -8.89
C THR A 472 -3.99 12.41 -8.67
N GLY A 473 -3.53 11.55 -7.76
CA GLY A 473 -4.24 10.32 -7.42
C GLY A 473 -5.61 10.58 -6.82
N ALA A 474 -5.70 11.51 -5.86
CA ALA A 474 -6.96 11.94 -5.28
C ALA A 474 -7.94 12.43 -6.36
N ASN A 475 -7.49 13.28 -7.29
CA ASN A 475 -8.34 13.80 -8.37
C ASN A 475 -8.86 12.69 -9.31
N ILE A 476 -8.02 11.70 -9.65
CA ILE A 476 -8.42 10.55 -10.48
C ILE A 476 -9.57 9.79 -9.80
N ILE A 477 -9.40 9.43 -8.53
CA ILE A 477 -10.39 8.64 -7.80
C ILE A 477 -11.64 9.46 -7.49
N THR A 478 -11.50 10.75 -7.20
CA THR A 478 -12.64 11.65 -7.01
C THR A 478 -13.50 11.72 -8.26
N GLN A 479 -12.91 11.88 -9.46
CA GLN A 479 -13.66 11.90 -10.73
C GLN A 479 -14.32 10.55 -11.03
N ALA A 480 -13.62 9.44 -10.80
CA ALA A 480 -14.20 8.11 -10.99
C ALA A 480 -15.39 7.87 -10.04
N ARG A 481 -15.25 8.21 -8.76
CA ARG A 481 -16.34 8.11 -7.77
C ARG A 481 -17.53 8.99 -8.14
N GLU A 482 -17.28 10.18 -8.69
CA GLU A 482 -18.30 11.10 -9.20
C GLU A 482 -19.17 10.45 -10.28
N LEU A 483 -18.56 9.74 -11.24
CA LEU A 483 -19.31 8.98 -12.24
C LEU A 483 -20.10 7.84 -11.60
N ILE A 484 -19.44 7.04 -10.74
CA ILE A 484 -20.06 5.86 -10.10
C ILE A 484 -21.27 6.27 -9.26
N GLU A 485 -21.23 7.42 -8.59
CA GLU A 485 -22.38 7.99 -7.85
C GLU A 485 -23.57 8.32 -8.75
N GLN A 486 -23.35 8.63 -10.03
CA GLN A 486 -24.43 8.91 -10.99
C GLN A 486 -25.06 7.64 -11.58
N ILE A 487 -24.32 6.53 -11.64
CA ILE A 487 -24.75 5.28 -12.32
C ILE A 487 -24.95 4.08 -11.39
N GLY A 488 -24.62 4.24 -10.10
CA GLY A 488 -24.65 3.19 -9.10
C GLY A 488 -24.55 3.80 -7.70
N ARG A 489 -23.92 3.08 -6.76
CA ARG A 489 -23.70 3.57 -5.39
C ARG A 489 -22.28 3.25 -4.93
N PRO A 490 -21.40 4.25 -4.75
CA PRO A 490 -20.10 4.05 -4.12
C PRO A 490 -20.28 3.82 -2.61
N LEU A 491 -19.55 2.85 -2.06
CA LEU A 491 -19.66 2.40 -0.66
C LEU A 491 -18.50 2.92 0.18
N GLU A 492 -17.27 2.66 -0.26
CA GLU A 492 -16.01 3.06 0.38
C GLU A 492 -15.00 3.42 -0.70
N LEU A 493 -14.24 4.48 -0.46
CA LEU A 493 -13.13 4.93 -1.28
C LEU A 493 -11.86 4.82 -0.43
N ASP A 494 -10.88 4.05 -0.90
CA ASP A 494 -9.59 3.94 -0.23
C ASP A 494 -8.43 4.17 -1.19
N THR A 495 -7.93 5.42 -1.22
CA THR A 495 -6.69 5.85 -1.88
C THR A 495 -6.64 5.65 -3.39
N ASP A 496 -6.62 4.41 -3.86
CA ASP A 496 -6.49 3.94 -5.23
C ASP A 496 -7.70 3.12 -5.72
N GLY A 497 -8.62 2.74 -4.82
CA GLY A 497 -9.77 1.90 -5.14
C GLY A 497 -11.13 2.46 -4.67
N ILE A 498 -12.17 2.10 -5.42
CA ILE A 498 -13.58 2.40 -5.09
C ILE A 498 -14.32 1.07 -4.96
N TRP A 499 -14.87 0.81 -3.78
CA TRP A 499 -15.89 -0.21 -3.57
C TRP A 499 -17.25 0.37 -3.95
N CYS A 500 -17.97 -0.31 -4.82
CA CYS A 500 -19.28 0.15 -5.26
C CYS A 500 -20.24 -1.00 -5.54
N VAL A 501 -21.54 -0.65 -5.54
CA VAL A 501 -22.57 -1.50 -6.11
C VAL A 501 -23.13 -0.89 -7.38
N LEU A 502 -23.17 -1.70 -8.43
CA LEU A 502 -23.83 -1.38 -9.70
C LEU A 502 -25.12 -2.22 -9.82
N PRO A 503 -26.13 -1.78 -10.57
CA PRO A 503 -27.31 -2.59 -10.81
C PRO A 503 -26.96 -3.88 -11.58
N ASN A 504 -27.59 -5.02 -11.29
CA ASN A 504 -27.30 -6.29 -11.97
C ASN A 504 -27.50 -6.27 -13.50
N THR A 505 -28.33 -5.36 -14.00
CA THR A 505 -28.49 -5.13 -15.45
C THR A 505 -27.40 -4.26 -16.08
N PHE A 506 -26.41 -3.79 -15.31
CA PHE A 506 -25.29 -3.00 -15.82
C PHE A 506 -24.42 -3.78 -16.83
N PRO A 507 -23.91 -3.14 -17.90
CA PRO A 507 -22.96 -3.79 -18.79
C PRO A 507 -21.67 -4.19 -18.06
N GLU A 508 -21.43 -5.49 -17.91
CA GLU A 508 -20.24 -6.05 -17.27
C GLU A 508 -19.18 -6.47 -18.29
N ASN A 509 -19.12 -7.76 -18.61
CA ASN A 509 -18.06 -8.38 -19.40
C ASN A 509 -18.54 -8.74 -20.80
N PHE A 510 -17.79 -8.35 -21.83
CA PHE A 510 -18.09 -8.63 -23.23
C PHE A 510 -16.94 -9.35 -23.91
N VAL A 511 -17.27 -10.36 -24.72
CA VAL A 511 -16.27 -11.16 -25.43
C VAL A 511 -16.04 -10.59 -26.84
N VAL A 512 -14.86 -10.02 -27.04
CA VAL A 512 -14.36 -9.58 -28.34
C VAL A 512 -13.70 -10.76 -29.05
N LYS A 513 -14.18 -11.07 -30.26
CA LYS A 513 -13.64 -12.13 -31.13
C LYS A 513 -12.65 -11.52 -32.11
N THR A 514 -11.48 -12.12 -32.21
CA THR A 514 -10.41 -11.59 -33.08
C THR A 514 -9.92 -12.66 -34.05
N SER A 515 -9.32 -12.22 -35.15
CA SER A 515 -8.57 -13.07 -36.07
C SER A 515 -7.14 -13.36 -35.59
N ASN A 516 -6.74 -12.86 -34.42
CA ASN A 516 -5.41 -13.05 -33.84
C ASN A 516 -5.30 -14.44 -33.19
N GLU A 517 -4.43 -15.29 -33.71
CA GLU A 517 -4.21 -16.67 -33.21
C GLU A 517 -3.80 -16.71 -31.73
N LYS A 518 -3.08 -15.69 -31.22
CA LYS A 518 -2.65 -15.63 -29.81
C LYS A 518 -3.76 -15.16 -28.86
N LYS A 519 -4.70 -14.35 -29.36
CA LYS A 519 -5.80 -13.76 -28.57
C LYS A 519 -7.14 -13.92 -29.31
N PRO A 520 -7.58 -15.15 -29.64
CA PRO A 520 -8.77 -15.36 -30.47
C PRO A 520 -10.06 -14.86 -29.81
N LYS A 521 -10.07 -14.77 -28.48
CA LYS A 521 -11.13 -14.19 -27.67
C LYS A 521 -10.51 -13.37 -26.55
N VAL A 522 -11.04 -12.18 -26.34
CA VAL A 522 -10.65 -11.28 -25.24
C VAL A 522 -11.89 -10.81 -24.52
N THR A 523 -11.89 -10.90 -23.19
CA THR A 523 -12.98 -10.41 -22.36
C THR A 523 -12.64 -9.00 -21.90
N ILE A 524 -13.50 -8.04 -22.23
CA ILE A 524 -13.36 -6.65 -21.80
C ILE A 524 -14.42 -6.37 -20.74
N SER A 525 -13.97 -5.84 -19.60
CA SER A 525 -14.84 -5.35 -18.52
C SER A 525 -15.21 -3.89 -18.80
N TYR A 526 -16.47 -3.64 -19.13
CA TYR A 526 -16.96 -2.30 -19.44
C TYR A 526 -16.85 -1.31 -18.26
N PRO A 527 -17.10 -1.70 -16.99
CA PRO A 527 -16.87 -0.81 -15.84
C PRO A 527 -15.42 -0.30 -15.74
N GLY A 528 -14.43 -1.14 -16.05
CA GLY A 528 -13.03 -0.72 -16.12
C GLY A 528 -12.76 0.17 -17.32
N ALA A 529 -13.20 -0.26 -18.51
CA ALA A 529 -12.97 0.46 -19.77
C ALA A 529 -13.56 1.89 -19.75
N MET A 530 -14.76 2.08 -19.19
CA MET A 530 -15.38 3.41 -19.10
C MET A 530 -14.60 4.38 -18.21
N LEU A 531 -13.93 3.89 -17.17
CA LEU A 531 -13.07 4.70 -16.32
C LEU A 531 -11.71 4.95 -16.99
N ASN A 532 -11.15 3.94 -17.66
CA ASN A 532 -9.86 4.06 -18.35
C ASN A 532 -9.87 5.13 -19.45
N ILE A 533 -10.94 5.20 -20.26
CA ILE A 533 -11.05 6.27 -21.26
C ILE A 533 -11.15 7.66 -20.62
N MET A 534 -11.82 7.80 -19.47
CA MET A 534 -11.86 9.07 -18.73
C MET A 534 -10.50 9.45 -18.17
N VAL A 535 -9.77 8.48 -17.61
CA VAL A 535 -8.39 8.69 -17.14
C VAL A 535 -7.49 9.09 -18.31
N LYS A 536 -7.65 8.45 -19.46
CA LYS A 536 -6.91 8.80 -20.68
C LYS A 536 -7.18 10.25 -21.10
N GLU A 537 -8.43 10.69 -21.12
CA GLU A 537 -8.80 12.05 -21.51
C GLU A 537 -8.36 13.11 -20.49
N GLY A 538 -8.53 12.84 -19.19
CA GLY A 538 -8.28 13.83 -18.14
C GLY A 538 -6.83 13.93 -17.67
N PHE A 539 -6.03 12.86 -17.83
CA PHE A 539 -4.73 12.73 -17.15
C PHE A 539 -3.57 12.31 -18.06
N THR A 540 -3.74 12.37 -19.39
CA THR A 540 -2.61 12.17 -20.32
C THR A 540 -1.60 13.32 -20.22
N ASN A 541 -0.32 12.98 -20.31
CA ASN A 541 0.76 13.96 -20.47
C ASN A 541 1.15 14.06 -21.94
N ASP A 542 0.67 15.11 -22.63
CA ASP A 542 1.03 15.41 -24.03
C ASP A 542 2.35 16.18 -24.17
N GLN A 543 3.05 16.44 -23.05
CA GLN A 543 4.32 17.17 -23.00
C GLN A 543 5.51 16.23 -22.74
N TYR A 544 5.34 14.91 -22.90
CA TYR A 544 6.37 13.94 -22.54
C TYR A 544 7.55 14.01 -23.50
N HIS A 545 8.66 14.63 -23.08
CA HIS A 545 9.87 14.70 -23.89
C HIS A 545 10.74 13.46 -23.65
N GLU A 546 11.08 12.77 -24.74
CA GLU A 546 11.97 11.62 -24.76
C GLU A 546 13.21 11.96 -25.58
N LEU A 547 14.39 11.81 -24.99
CA LEU A 547 15.65 12.06 -25.68
C LEU A 547 15.86 10.94 -26.72
N VAL A 548 15.85 11.31 -28.01
CA VAL A 548 16.00 10.35 -29.12
C VAL A 548 17.42 10.33 -29.66
N GLU A 549 18.14 11.45 -29.61
CA GLU A 549 19.53 11.57 -30.07
C GLU A 549 20.37 12.28 -29.01
N PRO A 550 21.14 11.55 -28.18
CA PRO A 550 21.95 12.12 -27.11
C PRO A 550 23.04 13.08 -27.61
N ALA A 551 23.63 12.85 -28.78
CA ALA A 551 24.74 13.66 -29.27
C ALA A 551 24.31 15.08 -29.66
N SER A 552 23.10 15.22 -30.20
CA SER A 552 22.51 16.51 -30.61
C SER A 552 21.52 17.09 -29.61
N LEU A 553 21.24 16.37 -28.51
CA LEU A 553 20.19 16.68 -27.54
C LEU A 553 18.81 16.88 -28.19
N THR A 554 18.47 16.02 -29.16
CA THR A 554 17.18 16.06 -29.84
C THR A 554 16.15 15.26 -29.06
N TYR A 555 14.97 15.86 -28.84
CA TYR A 555 13.86 15.26 -28.10
C TYR A 555 12.66 15.07 -29.02
N ASN A 556 11.97 13.93 -28.86
CA ASN A 556 10.64 13.71 -29.41
C ASN A 556 9.59 13.97 -28.32
N ILE A 557 8.46 14.56 -28.69
CA ILE A 557 7.33 14.78 -27.78
C ILE A 557 6.27 13.74 -28.10
N LYS A 558 5.83 13.00 -27.08
CA LYS A 558 4.75 12.03 -27.19
C LYS A 558 3.71 12.21 -26.09
N SER A 559 2.54 11.63 -26.32
CA SER A 559 1.50 11.50 -25.30
C SER A 559 1.73 10.25 -24.46
N GLU A 560 1.92 10.42 -23.16
CA GLU A 560 2.12 9.31 -22.23
C GLU A 560 0.94 9.22 -21.25
N ASN A 561 0.40 8.01 -21.06
CA ASN A 561 -0.49 7.70 -19.95
C ASN A 561 -0.45 6.19 -19.67
N SER A 562 -0.01 5.81 -18.48
CA SER A 562 0.04 4.41 -18.04
C SER A 562 -0.88 4.11 -16.86
N ILE A 563 -1.89 4.93 -16.62
CA ILE A 563 -2.80 4.81 -15.48
C ILE A 563 -4.05 4.06 -15.94
N PHE A 564 -4.33 2.92 -15.34
CA PHE A 564 -5.47 2.08 -15.67
C PHE A 564 -6.14 1.52 -14.42
N PHE A 565 -7.46 1.52 -14.41
CA PHE A 565 -8.29 0.76 -13.50
C PHE A 565 -8.27 -0.73 -13.88
N GLU A 566 -8.07 -1.56 -12.86
CA GLU A 566 -8.34 -2.99 -12.82
C GLU A 566 -9.70 -3.19 -12.10
N VAL A 567 -10.45 -4.20 -12.53
CA VAL A 567 -11.75 -4.55 -11.94
C VAL A 567 -11.59 -5.87 -11.19
N ASP A 568 -12.02 -5.90 -9.93
CA ASP A 568 -12.09 -7.10 -9.10
C ASP A 568 -13.53 -7.34 -8.60
N GLY A 569 -13.96 -8.60 -8.62
CA GLY A 569 -15.35 -9.03 -8.44
C GLY A 569 -16.00 -9.61 -9.71
N PRO A 570 -17.33 -9.81 -9.72
CA PRO A 570 -18.27 -9.42 -8.65
C PRO A 570 -18.12 -10.27 -7.38
N TYR A 571 -18.45 -9.68 -6.24
CA TYR A 571 -18.42 -10.34 -4.92
C TYR A 571 -19.83 -10.72 -4.43
N LEU A 572 -19.89 -11.69 -3.51
CA LEU A 572 -21.14 -12.13 -2.87
C LEU A 572 -21.67 -11.09 -1.90
N ALA A 573 -20.79 -10.58 -1.02
CA ALA A 573 -21.21 -9.71 0.06
C ALA A 573 -20.13 -8.70 0.45
N MET A 574 -20.55 -7.52 0.88
CA MET A 574 -19.72 -6.51 1.52
C MET A 574 -20.42 -5.94 2.76
N ILE A 575 -19.71 -5.90 3.89
CA ILE A 575 -20.21 -5.41 5.17
C ILE A 575 -19.37 -4.21 5.61
N LEU A 576 -20.03 -3.07 5.82
CA LEU A 576 -19.42 -1.82 6.26
C LEU A 576 -20.03 -1.37 7.60
N PRO A 577 -19.21 -1.15 8.66
CA PRO A 577 -19.70 -0.73 9.96
C PRO A 577 -20.02 0.77 10.00
N ALA A 578 -20.97 1.16 10.85
CA ALA A 578 -21.31 2.55 11.13
C ALA A 578 -20.55 3.09 12.36
N SER A 579 -20.35 4.41 12.42
CA SER A 579 -19.83 5.08 13.62
C SER A 579 -20.89 5.16 14.72
N LYS A 580 -20.45 5.25 15.98
CA LYS A 580 -21.33 5.61 17.10
C LYS A 580 -21.68 7.10 17.14
N GLU A 581 -20.82 7.94 16.57
CA GLU A 581 -21.02 9.38 16.51
C GLU A 581 -21.84 9.75 15.28
N GLU A 582 -22.92 10.52 15.49
CA GLU A 582 -23.77 11.01 14.41
C GLU A 582 -22.96 11.82 13.38
N GLY A 583 -23.23 11.59 12.10
CA GLY A 583 -22.54 12.26 10.99
C GLY A 583 -21.10 11.80 10.74
N LYS A 584 -20.52 10.92 11.57
CA LYS A 584 -19.22 10.30 11.30
C LYS A 584 -19.39 8.91 10.71
N LYS A 585 -18.46 8.52 9.83
CA LYS A 585 -18.39 7.18 9.24
C LYS A 585 -17.01 6.57 9.49
N LEU A 586 -16.95 5.24 9.56
CA LEU A 586 -15.73 4.52 9.86
C LEU A 586 -15.00 4.16 8.56
N LYS A 587 -13.91 4.88 8.29
CA LYS A 587 -13.06 4.63 7.13
C LYS A 587 -12.18 3.40 7.33
N LYS A 588 -11.80 2.74 6.24
CA LYS A 588 -10.88 1.59 6.19
C LYS A 588 -11.30 0.40 7.06
N ARG A 589 -12.61 0.18 7.23
CA ARG A 589 -13.17 -0.97 7.94
C ARG A 589 -14.25 -1.64 7.10
N TYR A 590 -13.99 -2.84 6.61
CA TYR A 590 -14.96 -3.58 5.80
C TYR A 590 -14.58 -5.07 5.71
N ALA A 591 -15.58 -5.91 5.47
CA ALA A 591 -15.44 -7.34 5.22
C ALA A 591 -16.09 -7.68 3.87
N VAL A 592 -15.40 -8.45 3.04
CA VAL A 592 -15.84 -8.81 1.68
C VAL A 592 -15.77 -10.32 1.51
N PHE A 593 -16.77 -10.89 0.85
CA PHE A 593 -16.88 -12.34 0.62
C PHE A 593 -16.97 -12.67 -0.87
N ASN A 594 -16.28 -13.74 -1.25
CA ASN A 594 -16.35 -14.33 -2.60
C ASN A 594 -17.67 -15.06 -2.81
N GLU A 595 -17.99 -15.38 -4.07
CA GLU A 595 -19.17 -16.16 -4.46
C GLU A 595 -19.28 -17.53 -3.76
N ASP A 596 -18.14 -18.15 -3.44
CA ASP A 596 -18.10 -19.43 -2.71
C ASP A 596 -18.32 -19.28 -1.19
N GLY A 597 -18.56 -18.06 -0.70
CA GLY A 597 -18.73 -17.74 0.72
C GLY A 597 -17.43 -17.59 1.50
N SER A 598 -16.27 -17.75 0.86
CA SER A 598 -14.97 -17.52 1.50
C SER A 598 -14.71 -16.03 1.73
N LEU A 599 -14.01 -15.71 2.81
CA LEU A 599 -13.63 -14.34 3.15
C LEU A 599 -12.54 -13.83 2.18
N ALA A 600 -12.89 -12.91 1.30
CA ALA A 600 -12.00 -12.33 0.30
C ALA A 600 -11.06 -11.29 0.92
N GLU A 601 -11.62 -10.31 1.64
CA GLU A 601 -10.86 -9.25 2.28
C GLU A 601 -11.47 -8.89 3.64
N LEU A 602 -10.59 -8.59 4.61
CA LEU A 602 -10.99 -8.10 5.92
C LEU A 602 -10.05 -7.00 6.39
N LYS A 603 -10.56 -5.77 6.47
CA LYS A 603 -9.77 -4.57 6.71
C LYS A 603 -10.18 -3.85 7.98
N GLY A 604 -9.19 -3.35 8.73
CA GLY A 604 -9.36 -2.44 9.87
C GLY A 604 -9.98 -3.01 11.14
N PHE A 605 -10.56 -4.21 11.12
CA PHE A 605 -11.16 -4.86 12.28
C PHE A 605 -10.14 -5.39 13.30
N GLU A 606 -10.55 -5.41 14.56
CA GLU A 606 -9.78 -5.79 15.74
C GLU A 606 -9.24 -7.23 15.66
N VAL A 607 -9.95 -8.15 15.00
CA VAL A 607 -9.49 -9.52 14.71
C VAL A 607 -8.15 -9.57 13.97
N LYS A 608 -7.82 -8.56 13.17
CA LYS A 608 -6.52 -8.44 12.49
C LYS A 608 -5.48 -7.66 13.33
N ARG A 609 -5.87 -7.00 14.42
CA ARG A 609 -4.99 -6.11 15.20
C ARG A 609 -4.36 -6.83 16.40
N ARG A 610 -3.13 -6.44 16.74
CA ARG A 610 -2.40 -6.99 17.91
C ARG A 610 -2.90 -6.32 19.19
N GLY A 611 -3.04 -7.10 20.27
CA GLY A 611 -3.31 -6.57 21.61
C GLY A 611 -4.76 -6.14 21.87
N GLU A 612 -5.66 -6.24 20.88
CA GLU A 612 -7.10 -6.03 21.11
C GLU A 612 -7.69 -7.19 21.93
N LEU A 613 -8.75 -6.90 22.68
CA LEU A 613 -9.45 -7.83 23.56
C LEU A 613 -9.84 -9.12 22.81
N GLN A 614 -9.41 -10.27 23.33
CA GLN A 614 -9.59 -11.56 22.66
C GLN A 614 -11.06 -11.89 22.44
N LEU A 615 -11.92 -11.58 23.41
CA LEU A 615 -13.38 -11.71 23.26
C LEU A 615 -13.92 -11.02 22.01
N ILE A 616 -13.47 -9.80 21.70
CA ILE A 616 -13.92 -9.05 20.52
C ILE A 616 -13.47 -9.74 19.24
N LYS A 617 -12.27 -10.33 19.22
CA LYS A 617 -11.76 -11.06 18.06
C LYS A 617 -12.58 -12.32 17.79
N ILE A 618 -12.94 -13.05 18.85
CA ILE A 618 -13.77 -14.25 18.72
C ILE A 618 -15.17 -13.86 18.27
N PHE A 619 -15.77 -12.82 18.87
CA PHE A 619 -17.06 -12.28 18.45
C PHE A 619 -17.05 -11.91 16.96
N GLN A 620 -16.07 -11.11 16.53
CA GLN A 620 -15.91 -10.71 15.13
C GLN A 620 -15.78 -11.92 14.19
N SER A 621 -14.96 -12.89 14.56
CA SER A 621 -14.80 -14.11 13.76
C SER A 621 -16.11 -14.88 13.61
N SER A 622 -16.93 -14.94 14.67
CA SER A 622 -18.22 -15.63 14.64
C SER A 622 -19.33 -14.86 13.92
N VAL A 623 -19.31 -13.52 13.97
CA VAL A 623 -20.40 -12.69 13.44
C VAL A 623 -20.30 -12.51 11.92
N PHE A 624 -19.08 -12.50 11.35
CA PHE A 624 -18.89 -12.25 9.93
C PHE A 624 -19.58 -13.32 9.06
N GLU A 625 -19.46 -14.60 9.40
CA GLU A 625 -20.15 -15.68 8.68
C GLU A 625 -21.68 -15.60 8.82
N ALA A 626 -22.19 -15.02 9.91
CA ALA A 626 -23.63 -14.89 10.13
C ALA A 626 -24.30 -13.91 9.16
N PHE A 627 -23.55 -12.97 8.56
CA PHE A 627 -24.04 -12.04 7.54
C PHE A 627 -24.40 -12.73 6.22
N LEU A 628 -23.87 -13.93 5.97
CA LEU A 628 -24.16 -14.72 4.77
C LEU A 628 -25.45 -15.56 4.90
N LYS A 629 -26.08 -15.58 6.08
CA LYS A 629 -27.31 -16.34 6.34
C LYS A 629 -28.54 -15.46 6.13
N GLY A 630 -29.65 -16.06 5.74
CA GLY A 630 -30.90 -15.34 5.43
C GLY A 630 -31.01 -14.94 3.96
N THR A 631 -32.25 -14.67 3.53
CA THR A 631 -32.64 -14.32 2.16
C THR A 631 -33.12 -12.87 2.03
N THR A 632 -33.52 -12.24 3.13
CA THR A 632 -33.82 -10.80 3.20
C THR A 632 -32.89 -10.09 4.17
N LEU A 633 -32.81 -8.77 4.09
CA LEU A 633 -31.95 -7.98 4.98
C LEU A 633 -32.36 -8.13 6.44
N GLU A 634 -33.66 -8.25 6.72
CA GLU A 634 -34.21 -8.51 8.06
C GLU A 634 -33.76 -9.88 8.59
N GLU A 635 -33.80 -10.92 7.76
CA GLU A 635 -33.34 -12.26 8.14
C GLU A 635 -31.83 -12.29 8.39
N VAL A 636 -31.05 -11.57 7.60
CA VAL A 636 -29.60 -11.40 7.82
C VAL A 636 -29.35 -10.77 9.18
N TYR A 637 -29.99 -9.63 9.48
CA TYR A 637 -29.82 -8.97 10.76
C TYR A 637 -30.34 -9.82 11.92
N ALA A 638 -31.41 -10.61 11.74
CA ALA A 638 -31.89 -11.54 12.74
C ALA A 638 -30.88 -12.68 13.01
N SER A 639 -30.20 -13.19 11.98
CA SER A 639 -29.12 -14.19 12.12
C SER A 639 -27.92 -13.61 12.89
N VAL A 640 -27.52 -12.39 12.54
CA VAL A 640 -26.44 -11.66 13.21
C VAL A 640 -26.80 -11.36 14.67
N ALA A 641 -28.05 -10.95 14.93
CA ALA A 641 -28.55 -10.68 16.28
C ALA A 641 -28.47 -11.92 17.17
N LYS A 642 -28.83 -13.12 16.68
CA LYS A 642 -28.68 -14.37 17.46
C LYS A 642 -27.26 -14.62 17.94
N VAL A 643 -26.25 -14.30 17.11
CA VAL A 643 -24.84 -14.41 17.50
C VAL A 643 -24.50 -13.36 18.55
N ALA A 644 -24.94 -12.11 18.36
CA ALA A 644 -24.73 -11.04 19.33
C ALA A 644 -25.38 -11.36 20.69
N ASP A 645 -26.62 -11.83 20.71
CA ASP A 645 -27.36 -12.21 21.92
C ASP A 645 -26.67 -13.35 22.67
N TYR A 646 -26.13 -14.36 21.95
CA TYR A 646 -25.32 -15.41 22.57
C TYR A 646 -24.12 -14.83 23.33
N TRP A 647 -23.36 -13.92 22.71
CA TRP A 647 -22.20 -13.30 23.36
C TRP A 647 -22.58 -12.33 24.48
N LEU A 648 -23.74 -11.66 24.38
CA LEU A 648 -24.29 -10.86 25.47
C LEU A 648 -24.73 -11.73 26.65
N ASP A 649 -25.38 -12.87 26.41
CA ASP A 649 -25.77 -13.83 27.45
C ASP A 649 -24.57 -14.40 28.20
N VAL A 650 -23.48 -14.69 27.48
CA VAL A 650 -22.19 -15.07 28.07
C VAL A 650 -21.70 -13.99 29.05
N LEU A 651 -21.77 -12.71 28.67
CA LEU A 651 -21.35 -11.59 29.51
C LEU A 651 -22.30 -11.35 30.69
N TYR A 652 -23.61 -11.32 30.46
CA TYR A 652 -24.62 -11.10 31.51
C TYR A 652 -24.72 -12.24 32.50
N SER A 653 -24.51 -13.48 32.05
CA SER A 653 -24.40 -14.64 32.94
C SER A 653 -23.11 -14.62 33.76
N LYS A 654 -22.21 -13.65 33.55
CA LYS A 654 -20.88 -13.57 34.16
C LYS A 654 -20.09 -14.85 33.95
N VAL A 655 -20.18 -15.42 32.73
CA VAL A 655 -19.41 -16.59 32.31
C VAL A 655 -19.73 -17.86 33.14
N LYS A 656 -20.88 -17.91 33.84
CA LYS A 656 -21.27 -19.03 34.72
C LYS A 656 -21.31 -20.41 34.03
N LYS A 657 -21.54 -20.45 32.72
CA LYS A 657 -21.70 -21.69 31.94
C LYS A 657 -20.44 -22.11 31.16
N ILE A 658 -19.32 -21.41 31.34
CA ILE A 658 -18.06 -21.66 30.62
C ILE A 658 -16.99 -22.08 31.63
N SER A 659 -16.07 -22.94 31.21
CA SER A 659 -14.98 -23.42 32.07
C SER A 659 -14.10 -22.23 32.53
N LYS A 660 -13.58 -22.32 33.77
CA LYS A 660 -12.71 -21.26 34.32
C LYS A 660 -11.50 -20.96 33.44
N GLN A 661 -10.91 -21.96 32.78
CA GLN A 661 -9.79 -21.77 31.86
C GLN A 661 -10.18 -20.87 30.68
N ASN A 662 -11.28 -21.20 29.99
CA ASN A 662 -11.79 -20.41 28.87
C ASN A 662 -12.20 -18.99 29.30
N SER A 663 -12.59 -18.78 30.56
CA SER A 663 -12.95 -17.45 31.06
C SER A 663 -11.75 -16.49 31.18
N VAL A 664 -10.55 -17.02 31.47
CA VAL A 664 -9.30 -16.24 31.60
C VAL A 664 -8.70 -15.93 30.23
N ASP A 665 -8.80 -16.87 29.28
CA ASP A 665 -8.29 -16.66 27.91
C ASP A 665 -9.09 -15.63 27.10
N TRP A 666 -10.30 -15.26 27.57
CA TRP A 666 -11.19 -14.31 26.90
C TRP A 666 -11.01 -12.86 27.37
N THR A 667 -10.39 -12.68 28.54
CA THR A 667 -10.08 -11.37 29.16
C THR A 667 -8.66 -10.95 28.84
#